data_AF-A0A941MWX7-F1
#
_entry.id   AF-A0A941MWX7-F1
#
_cell.length_a   1.000
_cell.length_b   1.000
_cell.length_c   1.000
_cell.angle_alpha   90.00
_cell.angle_beta   90.00
_cell.angle_gamma   90.00
#
_symmetry.space_group_name_H-M   'P 1'
#
loop_
_entity.id
_entity.type
_entity.pdbx_description
1 polymer ?
#
loop_
_entity_poly.entity_id
_entity_poly.type
_entity_poly.pdbx_seq_one_letter_code
_entity_poly.pdbx_strand_id
1 'polypeptide(L)'
;MCTPAEVLEQRQLLSSTLLGQSLFPADNPWNQDISQAPVAANSAAIISHIGSSIRLHPDWGEDNPANTGDPLYGIPYNVVHGNSTPKINVIIDNYPDESDLVAVPIPSQAVLEGDYQSGPNLNGGGYLANQRGDSHLIIWDQDNSIAYELYGVTRPADPTLFPDDNDVELPHTDGLWHAAQETVWNMKTNTFRTLGATSADAAGLSILAGLARPDEALPVSQGGQGAITHALRFTLPRGDVNPQYVYPASHKVSVTAGSTNLPLGSRLRLANNATVNAVINTMPPQSQIIARAMQKYGLILADIGSAMYITGTSASVDANNQISQTWNVNDIFASNGLKALTAGNFEVVDLRPIVTGLSATSGAAGTTITITGQNFSGAAGHLSVLFGTTPATTVTYVNDTQWTAVVPAGTGTVSVTVQSGVKETDQISSSPNANVNAPIFGYGTSVVTTASQYTYASSADLVNTTPKTTVSAVEGINTGSITLATFTDADPSALLSAFKASVIWGGTVVGSPVVSVAYVGKTGTTSQWKVVGSVVYAKPGTYVPTVKISDSDGNSLQTTDTTIRVQDAVLTDTTVATTYATTEGRTTGTVVLATFTDANPLSTNSDFSVKVNWNGTVIGTPTVSVIVVSRTATATLCKVTGSAAYANAGLYRPTVSVFDVDGSTLTSSKTSFKVADAALTDTTVAATLQAKRLLATGNVVVATFSDANPYASSSDFTATINWGGATTGTPTWSVVLVSRTTSSSTWKVVGNVTYTAVGTFAVTVNMADVDGMKLVSKRIKFQVTG
;
A
#
# COMPACT_ATOMS: atom_id res chain seq x y z
N MET A 1 37.51 21.88 -0.59
CA MET A 1 38.55 21.12 0.12
C MET A 1 37.96 19.74 0.42
N CYS A 2 38.31 18.74 -0.39
CA CYS A 2 37.94 17.34 -0.15
C CYS A 2 38.59 16.87 1.15
N THR A 3 37.78 16.27 2.03
CA THR A 3 38.27 15.43 3.12
C THR A 3 38.91 14.16 2.53
N PRO A 4 40.01 13.64 3.11
CA PRO A 4 40.70 12.48 2.56
C PRO A 4 39.89 11.21 2.75
N ALA A 5 39.99 10.32 1.76
CA ALA A 5 39.55 8.94 1.83
C ALA A 5 40.16 8.25 3.08
N GLU A 6 39.25 7.69 3.88
CA GLU A 6 39.34 6.39 4.56
C GLU A 6 40.74 5.86 4.89
N VAL A 7 41.19 6.14 6.10
CA VAL A 7 42.26 5.39 6.77
C VAL A 7 41.57 4.27 7.56
N LEU A 8 41.47 3.07 6.97
CA LEU A 8 41.44 1.75 7.67
C LEU A 8 40.99 0.55 6.79
N GLU A 9 40.96 0.67 5.45
CA GLU A 9 41.11 -0.52 4.63
C GLU A 9 42.60 -0.88 4.49
N GLN A 10 43.06 -1.83 5.30
CA GLN A 10 44.17 -2.69 4.87
C GLN A 10 43.76 -3.62 3.68
N ARG A 11 42.64 -3.33 3.00
CA ARG A 11 42.27 -3.87 1.69
C ARG A 11 42.85 -3.05 0.52
N GLN A 12 43.52 -1.92 0.78
CA GLN A 12 44.42 -1.33 -0.22
C GLN A 12 45.67 -2.23 -0.38
N LEU A 13 45.67 -3.10 -1.40
CA LEU A 13 46.72 -3.19 -2.45
C LEU A 13 46.82 -4.56 -3.17
N LEU A 14 46.03 -5.58 -2.82
CA LEU A 14 46.04 -6.87 -3.55
C LEU A 14 44.60 -7.39 -3.77
N SER A 15 43.84 -6.74 -4.65
CA SER A 15 42.64 -7.37 -5.23
C SER A 15 43.08 -8.57 -6.07
N SER A 16 42.32 -9.67 -6.09
CA SER A 16 42.60 -10.77 -7.04
C SER A 16 42.67 -10.17 -8.44
N THR A 17 43.70 -10.50 -9.20
CA THR A 17 43.86 -9.99 -10.56
C THR A 17 43.88 -11.12 -11.58
N LEU A 18 43.29 -10.85 -12.74
CA LEU A 18 43.37 -11.68 -13.93
C LEU A 18 43.80 -10.79 -15.10
N LEU A 19 44.93 -11.12 -15.72
CA LEU A 19 45.54 -10.33 -16.80
C LEU A 19 45.75 -8.85 -16.43
N GLY A 20 46.17 -8.59 -15.19
CA GLY A 20 46.45 -7.25 -14.67
C GLY A 20 45.23 -6.40 -14.34
N GLN A 21 44.01 -6.96 -14.42
CA GLN A 21 42.77 -6.30 -14.03
C GLN A 21 42.24 -6.86 -12.71
N SER A 22 41.67 -6.02 -11.85
CA SER A 22 40.94 -6.48 -10.66
C SER A 22 39.81 -7.40 -11.10
N LEU A 23 39.81 -8.64 -10.61
CA LEU A 23 38.82 -9.64 -10.98
C LEU A 23 37.47 -9.29 -10.37
N PHE A 24 37.38 -8.85 -9.11
CA PHE A 24 36.14 -8.36 -8.49
C PHE A 24 36.40 -7.27 -7.44
N PRO A 25 35.37 -6.55 -6.95
CA PRO A 25 35.54 -5.47 -5.97
C PRO A 25 36.30 -5.91 -4.71
N ALA A 26 37.04 -4.99 -4.08
CA ALA A 26 37.81 -5.29 -2.87
C ALA A 26 36.93 -5.70 -1.67
N ASP A 27 35.69 -5.25 -1.65
CA ASP A 27 34.66 -5.58 -0.65
C ASP A 27 33.85 -6.84 -1.00
N ASN A 28 34.16 -7.52 -2.10
CA ASN A 28 33.49 -8.75 -2.51
C ASN A 28 33.68 -9.88 -1.46
N PRO A 29 32.66 -10.72 -1.22
CA PRO A 29 32.77 -11.84 -0.29
C PRO A 29 33.97 -12.74 -0.55
N TRP A 30 34.35 -13.00 -1.80
CA TRP A 30 35.53 -13.83 -2.10
C TRP A 30 36.83 -13.26 -1.50
N ASN A 31 36.95 -11.94 -1.35
CA ASN A 31 38.09 -11.24 -0.71
C ASN A 31 37.97 -11.11 0.82
N GLN A 32 36.93 -11.65 1.45
CA GLN A 32 36.71 -11.51 2.90
C GLN A 32 37.82 -12.22 3.69
N ASP A 33 38.60 -11.45 4.46
CA ASP A 33 39.56 -11.99 5.43
C ASP A 33 38.80 -12.59 6.61
N ILE A 34 38.91 -13.91 6.76
CA ILE A 34 38.27 -14.68 7.84
C ILE A 34 39.30 -15.17 8.86
N SER A 35 40.55 -14.71 8.81
CA SER A 35 41.63 -15.19 9.69
C SER A 35 41.34 -14.95 11.17
N GLN A 36 40.56 -13.90 11.48
CA GLN A 36 40.14 -13.54 12.84
C GLN A 36 38.68 -13.93 13.16
N ALA A 37 37.96 -14.55 12.22
CA ALA A 37 36.59 -14.98 12.47
C ALA A 37 36.54 -16.02 13.62
N PRO A 38 35.56 -15.95 14.54
CA PRO A 38 35.41 -16.98 15.56
C PRO A 38 35.21 -18.37 14.94
N VAL A 39 35.68 -19.40 15.64
CA VAL A 39 35.37 -20.79 15.28
C VAL A 39 33.92 -21.08 15.68
N ALA A 40 33.15 -21.68 14.77
CA ALA A 40 31.78 -22.08 15.06
C ALA A 40 31.75 -23.14 16.18
N ALA A 41 30.80 -23.02 17.11
CA ALA A 41 30.74 -23.87 18.30
C ALA A 41 30.60 -25.38 17.97
N ASN A 42 29.98 -25.72 16.83
CA ASN A 42 29.80 -27.09 16.34
C ASN A 42 30.86 -27.51 15.28
N SER A 43 31.91 -26.71 15.06
CA SER A 43 32.97 -26.97 14.07
C SER A 43 33.54 -28.39 14.19
N ALA A 44 33.92 -28.83 15.40
CA ALA A 44 34.49 -30.16 15.62
C ALA A 44 33.54 -31.30 15.23
N ALA A 45 32.23 -31.15 15.45
CA ALA A 45 31.24 -32.16 15.08
C ALA A 45 31.05 -32.23 13.56
N ILE A 46 31.02 -31.07 12.88
CA ILE A 46 30.94 -31.00 11.42
C ILE A 46 32.18 -31.61 10.77
N ILE A 47 33.39 -31.24 11.23
CA ILE A 47 34.65 -31.79 10.70
C ILE A 47 34.75 -33.30 10.95
N SER A 48 34.25 -33.79 12.10
CA SER A 48 34.18 -35.23 12.36
C SER A 48 33.18 -35.94 11.45
N HIS A 49 32.10 -35.26 11.04
CA HIS A 49 31.08 -35.81 10.14
C HIS A 49 31.61 -35.92 8.70
N ILE A 50 32.23 -34.86 8.19
CA ILE A 50 32.96 -34.88 6.91
C ILE A 50 34.02 -35.99 6.92
N GLY A 51 34.73 -36.13 8.04
CA GLY A 51 35.76 -37.14 8.23
C GLY A 51 37.14 -36.49 8.37
N SER A 52 37.64 -36.39 9.60
CA SER A 52 38.85 -35.63 9.93
C SER A 52 40.14 -36.12 9.25
N SER A 53 40.17 -37.38 8.80
CA SER A 53 41.29 -37.99 8.08
C SER A 53 41.19 -37.88 6.55
N ILE A 54 40.07 -37.39 6.02
CA ILE A 54 39.91 -37.16 4.56
C ILE A 54 40.93 -36.11 4.13
N ARG A 55 41.75 -36.47 3.15
CA ARG A 55 42.77 -35.58 2.60
C ARG A 55 42.11 -34.53 1.72
N LEU A 56 42.68 -33.33 1.74
CA LEU A 56 42.37 -32.33 0.74
C LEU A 56 42.74 -32.86 -0.65
N HIS A 57 41.85 -32.72 -1.61
CA HIS A 57 42.06 -33.17 -2.97
C HIS A 57 42.09 -31.97 -3.92
N PRO A 58 43.27 -31.59 -4.45
CA PRO A 58 43.34 -30.62 -5.54
C PRO A 58 42.80 -31.25 -6.83
N ASP A 59 41.69 -30.72 -7.31
CA ASP A 59 40.93 -31.17 -8.47
C ASP A 59 41.30 -30.34 -9.71
N TRP A 60 42.61 -30.29 -10.00
CA TRP A 60 43.18 -29.63 -11.18
C TRP A 60 44.63 -30.07 -11.41
N GLY A 61 45.17 -29.91 -12.63
CA GLY A 61 46.58 -30.15 -12.91
C GLY A 61 46.90 -30.19 -14.40
N GLU A 62 48.17 -30.41 -14.74
CA GLU A 62 48.56 -30.77 -16.10
C GLU A 62 48.20 -32.24 -16.38
N ASP A 63 47.87 -32.55 -17.63
CA ASP A 63 47.81 -33.92 -18.13
C ASP A 63 49.12 -34.64 -17.79
N ASN A 64 49.04 -35.93 -17.45
CA ASN A 64 50.24 -36.71 -17.16
C ASN A 64 51.22 -36.62 -18.36
N PRO A 65 52.46 -36.10 -18.20
CA PRO A 65 53.40 -36.00 -19.31
C PRO A 65 53.82 -37.36 -19.89
N ALA A 66 53.48 -38.46 -19.22
CA ALA A 66 53.68 -39.83 -19.71
C ALA A 66 52.43 -40.46 -20.36
N ASN A 67 51.27 -39.79 -20.37
CA ASN A 67 50.01 -40.34 -20.88
C ASN A 67 49.28 -39.32 -21.77
N THR A 68 49.62 -39.29 -23.06
CA THR A 68 49.02 -38.39 -24.08
C THR A 68 47.57 -38.73 -24.43
N GLY A 69 46.81 -39.35 -23.51
CA GLY A 69 45.47 -39.90 -23.75
C GLY A 69 44.40 -39.48 -22.73
N ASP A 70 44.78 -38.78 -21.66
CA ASP A 70 43.85 -38.31 -20.63
C ASP A 70 43.54 -36.81 -20.83
N PRO A 71 42.31 -36.34 -20.59
CA PRO A 71 41.91 -34.94 -20.76
C PRO A 71 42.40 -34.02 -19.63
N LEU A 72 42.42 -32.70 -19.91
CA LEU A 72 42.66 -31.60 -19.00
C LEU A 72 41.86 -31.79 -17.71
N TYR A 73 42.59 -31.74 -16.61
CA TYR A 73 42.03 -31.88 -15.28
C TYR A 73 41.88 -30.52 -14.59
N GLY A 74 40.67 -30.24 -14.09
CA GLY A 74 40.25 -28.94 -13.56
C GLY A 74 39.43 -28.13 -14.59
N ILE A 75 38.99 -26.93 -14.18
CA ILE A 75 38.04 -26.13 -14.97
C ILE A 75 38.80 -25.02 -15.73
N PRO A 76 38.94 -25.12 -17.07
CA PRO A 76 39.63 -24.10 -17.85
C PRO A 76 38.80 -22.82 -17.95
N TYR A 77 39.48 -21.69 -18.14
CA TYR A 77 38.86 -20.44 -18.56
C TYR A 77 39.42 -20.00 -19.91
N ASN A 78 38.59 -19.30 -20.67
CA ASN A 78 38.92 -18.79 -21.99
C ASN A 78 38.90 -17.27 -21.98
N VAL A 79 39.86 -16.64 -22.64
CA VAL A 79 39.93 -15.16 -22.72
C VAL A 79 39.44 -14.68 -24.07
N VAL A 80 38.63 -13.64 -24.06
CA VAL A 80 38.14 -12.97 -25.27
C VAL A 80 38.17 -11.45 -25.12
N HIS A 81 38.22 -10.77 -26.27
CA HIS A 81 37.99 -9.33 -26.38
C HIS A 81 36.55 -9.11 -26.84
N GLY A 82 35.59 -9.03 -25.90
CA GLY A 82 34.16 -9.09 -26.21
C GLY A 82 33.62 -7.93 -27.04
N ASN A 83 34.40 -6.85 -27.23
CA ASN A 83 34.07 -5.79 -28.18
C ASN A 83 34.37 -6.16 -29.65
N SER A 84 35.12 -7.24 -29.87
CA SER A 84 35.56 -7.70 -31.20
C SER A 84 35.24 -9.17 -31.48
N THR A 85 35.02 -9.99 -30.45
CA THR A 85 34.59 -11.39 -30.59
C THR A 85 33.09 -11.46 -30.88
N PRO A 86 32.65 -12.11 -31.98
CA PRO A 86 31.23 -12.33 -32.27
C PRO A 86 30.53 -13.08 -31.14
N LYS A 87 29.32 -12.66 -30.80
CA LYS A 87 28.46 -13.34 -29.80
C LYS A 87 27.54 -14.34 -30.49
N ILE A 88 27.35 -15.48 -29.85
CA ILE A 88 26.53 -16.60 -30.33
C ILE A 88 25.43 -16.87 -29.30
N ASN A 89 24.22 -17.16 -29.76
CA ASN A 89 23.15 -17.60 -28.87
C ASN A 89 23.36 -19.08 -28.54
N VAL A 90 23.41 -19.40 -27.24
CA VAL A 90 23.46 -20.77 -26.73
C VAL A 90 22.04 -21.21 -26.40
N ILE A 91 21.65 -22.42 -26.78
CA ILE A 91 20.37 -23.01 -26.39
C ILE A 91 20.51 -23.56 -24.97
N ILE A 92 19.61 -23.15 -24.06
CA ILE A 92 19.62 -23.63 -22.68
C ILE A 92 18.55 -24.70 -22.48
N ASP A 93 18.99 -25.91 -22.14
CA ASP A 93 18.15 -27.11 -22.16
C ASP A 93 17.50 -27.44 -20.80
N ASN A 94 18.25 -27.36 -19.69
CA ASN A 94 17.80 -27.90 -18.39
C ASN A 94 17.28 -26.81 -17.44
N TYR A 95 18.00 -25.68 -17.34
CA TYR A 95 17.72 -24.60 -16.38
C TYR A 95 17.47 -23.24 -17.05
N PRO A 96 16.60 -23.13 -18.08
CA PRO A 96 16.38 -21.86 -18.77
C PRO A 96 15.77 -20.78 -17.86
N ASP A 97 14.91 -21.16 -16.91
CA ASP A 97 14.26 -20.22 -15.97
C ASP A 97 15.22 -19.69 -14.89
N GLU A 98 16.39 -20.32 -14.74
CA GLU A 98 17.45 -19.95 -13.80
C GLU A 98 18.73 -19.50 -14.53
N SER A 99 18.63 -19.15 -15.81
CA SER A 99 19.73 -18.69 -16.67
C SER A 99 19.53 -17.26 -17.15
N ASP A 100 20.61 -16.59 -17.56
CA ASP A 100 20.55 -15.18 -18.01
C ASP A 100 20.14 -15.02 -19.48
N LEU A 101 20.26 -16.09 -20.29
CA LEU A 101 19.79 -16.19 -21.68
C LEU A 101 20.31 -15.06 -22.58
N VAL A 102 21.62 -14.82 -22.59
CA VAL A 102 22.25 -13.80 -23.43
C VAL A 102 23.21 -14.41 -24.47
N ALA A 103 23.51 -13.63 -25.51
CA ALA A 103 24.51 -14.06 -26.49
C ALA A 103 25.91 -14.06 -25.85
N VAL A 104 26.66 -15.16 -26.03
CA VAL A 104 27.95 -15.42 -25.40
C VAL A 104 29.09 -15.26 -26.42
N PRO A 105 30.18 -14.53 -26.12
CA PRO A 105 31.34 -14.39 -27.00
C PRO A 105 32.24 -15.64 -26.95
N ILE A 106 31.81 -16.75 -27.54
CA ILE A 106 32.56 -18.02 -27.51
C ILE A 106 33.71 -17.97 -28.54
N PRO A 107 34.99 -18.14 -28.13
CA PRO A 107 36.11 -18.18 -29.06
C PRO A 107 36.10 -19.47 -29.90
N SER A 108 36.68 -19.43 -31.11
CA SER A 108 36.70 -20.58 -32.02
C SER A 108 37.49 -21.80 -31.51
N GLN A 109 38.32 -21.61 -30.48
CA GLN A 109 39.11 -22.64 -29.81
C GLN A 109 38.73 -22.73 -28.33
N ALA A 110 37.45 -22.52 -28.00
CA ALA A 110 36.96 -22.62 -26.63
C ALA A 110 37.28 -23.99 -26.04
N VAL A 111 38.01 -23.96 -24.92
CA VAL A 111 38.38 -25.12 -24.11
C VAL A 111 37.34 -25.30 -23.03
N LEU A 112 36.75 -26.49 -22.97
CA LEU A 112 35.79 -26.94 -21.99
C LEU A 112 36.50 -27.82 -20.96
N GLU A 113 35.94 -27.89 -19.76
CA GLU A 113 36.33 -28.92 -18.80
C GLU A 113 36.25 -30.31 -19.46
N GLY A 114 37.32 -31.09 -19.35
CA GLY A 114 37.39 -32.41 -19.94
C GLY A 114 37.89 -32.48 -21.39
N ASP A 115 38.30 -31.36 -21.99
CA ASP A 115 39.05 -31.34 -23.25
C ASP A 115 40.51 -31.77 -23.07
N TYR A 116 41.23 -32.00 -24.16
CA TYR A 116 42.68 -32.16 -24.13
C TYR A 116 43.40 -30.82 -24.26
N GLN A 117 44.64 -30.74 -23.79
CA GLN A 117 45.50 -29.59 -24.07
C GLN A 117 45.70 -29.36 -25.59
N SER A 118 45.59 -30.42 -26.39
CA SER A 118 45.75 -30.41 -27.84
C SER A 118 44.47 -30.12 -28.62
N GLY A 119 43.32 -30.01 -27.95
CA GLY A 119 42.04 -29.66 -28.58
C GLY A 119 40.82 -30.37 -27.98
N PRO A 120 39.64 -30.19 -28.60
CA PRO A 120 38.36 -30.68 -28.10
C PRO A 120 38.35 -32.19 -27.85
N ASN A 121 37.78 -32.60 -26.72
CA ASN A 121 37.38 -33.98 -26.47
C ASN A 121 35.91 -34.16 -26.87
N LEU A 122 35.66 -34.80 -28.01
CA LEU A 122 34.32 -34.96 -28.60
C LEU A 122 33.34 -35.82 -27.77
N ASN A 123 33.85 -36.54 -26.75
CA ASN A 123 33.02 -37.33 -25.85
C ASN A 123 32.79 -36.64 -24.49
N GLY A 124 33.38 -35.45 -24.28
CA GLY A 124 33.46 -34.83 -22.95
C GLY A 124 34.38 -35.60 -21.99
N GLY A 125 34.88 -34.95 -20.95
CA GLY A 125 35.86 -35.53 -20.01
C GLY A 125 35.30 -36.52 -18.99
N GLY A 126 34.47 -37.48 -19.40
CA GLY A 126 34.01 -38.52 -18.48
C GLY A 126 35.14 -39.40 -17.98
N TYR A 127 35.04 -39.82 -16.71
CA TYR A 127 35.98 -40.75 -16.07
C TYR A 127 35.90 -42.18 -16.63
N LEU A 128 34.83 -42.50 -17.36
CA LEU A 128 34.60 -43.79 -18.04
C LEU A 128 34.27 -43.56 -19.53
N ALA A 129 34.55 -44.57 -20.36
CA ALA A 129 34.17 -44.54 -21.78
C ALA A 129 32.64 -44.37 -21.93
N ASN A 130 32.22 -43.39 -22.75
CA ASN A 130 30.82 -42.99 -22.98
C ASN A 130 30.15 -42.28 -21.78
N GLN A 131 30.91 -41.55 -20.96
CA GLN A 131 30.35 -40.59 -20.02
C GLN A 131 30.78 -39.18 -20.41
N ARG A 132 29.86 -38.24 -20.31
CA ARG A 132 30.13 -36.81 -20.43
C ARG A 132 30.33 -36.24 -19.02
N GLY A 133 31.46 -35.59 -18.76
CA GLY A 133 31.66 -34.84 -17.50
C GLY A 133 30.85 -33.54 -17.49
N ASP A 134 30.96 -32.74 -16.42
CA ASP A 134 30.17 -31.52 -16.23
C ASP A 134 30.35 -30.47 -17.35
N SER A 135 31.46 -30.54 -18.09
CA SER A 135 31.69 -29.79 -19.33
C SER A 135 31.50 -28.29 -19.15
N HIS A 136 32.04 -27.74 -18.07
CA HIS A 136 32.00 -26.30 -17.80
C HIS A 136 32.73 -25.49 -18.89
N LEU A 137 32.14 -24.37 -19.30
CA LEU A 137 32.78 -23.36 -20.15
C LEU A 137 32.81 -22.02 -19.42
N ILE A 138 34.00 -21.55 -19.10
CA ILE A 138 34.22 -20.22 -18.53
C ILE A 138 34.84 -19.33 -19.60
N ILE A 139 34.26 -18.15 -19.81
CA ILE A 139 34.76 -17.12 -20.72
C ILE A 139 34.92 -15.81 -19.96
N TRP A 140 36.14 -15.29 -19.93
CA TRP A 140 36.49 -13.97 -19.43
C TRP A 140 36.54 -12.96 -20.59
N ASP A 141 35.56 -12.06 -20.63
CA ASP A 141 35.58 -10.88 -21.49
C ASP A 141 36.46 -9.80 -20.86
N GLN A 142 37.72 -9.74 -21.33
CA GLN A 142 38.73 -8.86 -20.79
C GLN A 142 38.38 -7.38 -20.96
N ASP A 143 37.69 -7.00 -22.03
CA ASP A 143 37.39 -5.60 -22.35
C ASP A 143 36.32 -5.03 -21.41
N ASN A 144 35.34 -5.87 -21.05
CA ASN A 144 34.16 -5.44 -20.30
C ASN A 144 34.19 -5.87 -18.83
N SER A 145 35.09 -6.78 -18.46
CA SER A 145 35.18 -7.43 -17.15
C SER A 145 33.91 -8.23 -16.82
N ILE A 146 33.48 -9.05 -17.78
CA ILE A 146 32.32 -9.93 -17.66
C ILE A 146 32.82 -11.38 -17.70
N ALA A 147 32.34 -12.22 -16.78
CA ALA A 147 32.52 -13.66 -16.87
C ALA A 147 31.22 -14.31 -17.36
N TYR A 148 31.30 -15.08 -18.44
CA TYR A 148 30.23 -15.96 -18.89
C TYR A 148 30.59 -17.38 -18.43
N GLU A 149 29.74 -18.00 -17.63
CA GLU A 149 29.96 -19.32 -17.06
C GLU A 149 28.78 -20.22 -17.44
N LEU A 150 29.08 -21.34 -18.08
CA LEU A 150 28.08 -22.29 -18.54
C LEU A 150 28.39 -23.69 -17.99
N TYR A 151 27.33 -24.42 -17.66
CA TYR A 151 27.38 -25.80 -17.19
C TYR A 151 26.72 -26.73 -18.22
N GLY A 152 27.25 -27.94 -18.39
CA GLY A 152 26.72 -28.94 -19.31
C GLY A 152 26.79 -28.53 -20.78
N VAL A 153 27.88 -27.88 -21.21
CA VAL A 153 27.98 -27.28 -22.54
C VAL A 153 28.16 -28.34 -23.62
N THR A 154 27.36 -28.32 -24.67
CA THR A 154 27.51 -29.15 -25.88
C THR A 154 27.89 -28.30 -27.09
N ARG A 155 28.96 -28.69 -27.79
CA ARG A 155 29.42 -28.00 -29.00
C ARG A 155 28.59 -28.39 -30.22
N PRO A 156 28.51 -27.55 -31.26
CA PRO A 156 27.88 -27.87 -32.55
C PRO A 156 28.25 -29.22 -33.20
N ALA A 157 29.44 -29.74 -32.90
CA ALA A 157 29.98 -30.95 -33.51
C ALA A 157 29.90 -32.18 -32.61
N ASP A 158 29.43 -32.02 -31.37
CA ASP A 158 29.30 -33.14 -30.43
C ASP A 158 28.11 -34.04 -30.88
N PRO A 159 28.18 -35.36 -30.69
CA PRO A 159 27.16 -36.27 -31.19
C PRO A 159 25.89 -36.37 -30.33
N THR A 160 25.98 -36.00 -29.04
CA THR A 160 24.88 -36.06 -28.06
C THR A 160 24.81 -34.76 -27.24
N LEU A 161 23.59 -34.40 -26.84
CA LEU A 161 23.33 -33.32 -25.88
C LEU A 161 23.76 -33.74 -24.47
N PHE A 162 23.98 -32.76 -23.59
CA PHE A 162 24.21 -33.01 -22.17
C PHE A 162 22.98 -33.76 -21.58
N PRO A 163 23.19 -34.71 -20.64
CA PRO A 163 22.07 -35.45 -20.05
C PRO A 163 21.01 -34.53 -19.44
N ASP A 164 19.74 -34.89 -19.62
CA ASP A 164 18.64 -34.24 -18.89
C ASP A 164 18.61 -34.67 -17.41
N ASP A 165 17.68 -34.13 -16.62
CA ASP A 165 17.53 -34.48 -15.19
C ASP A 165 17.20 -35.98 -14.95
N ASN A 166 16.91 -36.75 -15.99
CA ASN A 166 16.70 -38.20 -15.94
C ASN A 166 17.92 -39.00 -16.42
N ASP A 167 19.06 -38.34 -16.61
CA ASP A 167 20.32 -38.92 -17.08
C ASP A 167 20.21 -39.49 -18.52
N VAL A 168 19.40 -38.84 -19.38
CA VAL A 168 19.18 -39.24 -20.77
C VAL A 168 19.92 -38.34 -21.75
N GLU A 169 20.85 -38.90 -22.52
CA GLU A 169 21.54 -38.22 -23.64
C GLU A 169 20.75 -38.33 -24.94
N LEU A 170 20.25 -37.19 -25.47
CA LEU A 170 19.56 -37.13 -26.75
C LEU A 170 20.54 -36.88 -27.92
N PRO A 171 20.24 -37.35 -29.15
CA PRO A 171 21.06 -37.05 -30.33
C PRO A 171 21.14 -35.54 -30.61
N HIS A 172 22.34 -35.01 -30.81
CA HIS A 172 22.56 -33.62 -31.19
C HIS A 172 22.53 -33.46 -32.71
N THR A 173 21.56 -32.72 -33.26
CA THR A 173 21.28 -32.72 -34.72
C THR A 173 21.10 -31.35 -35.36
N ASP A 174 21.04 -30.27 -34.58
CA ASP A 174 20.82 -28.90 -35.08
C ASP A 174 22.12 -28.12 -35.37
N GLY A 175 23.27 -28.63 -34.91
CA GLY A 175 24.56 -28.00 -35.11
C GLY A 175 24.73 -26.68 -34.38
N LEU A 176 24.01 -26.47 -33.27
CA LEU A 176 24.07 -25.27 -32.44
C LEU A 176 24.85 -25.51 -31.14
N TRP A 177 25.22 -24.43 -30.45
CA TRP A 177 25.76 -24.53 -29.09
C TRP A 177 24.63 -24.72 -28.10
N HIS A 178 24.79 -25.66 -27.17
CA HIS A 178 23.85 -25.93 -26.09
C HIS A 178 24.56 -25.85 -24.74
N ALA A 179 23.78 -25.63 -23.67
CA ALA A 179 24.21 -25.76 -22.29
C ALA A 179 23.03 -26.13 -21.39
N ALA A 180 23.29 -26.79 -20.26
CA ALA A 180 22.28 -27.01 -19.24
C ALA A 180 21.92 -25.70 -18.52
N GLN A 181 22.90 -24.83 -18.29
CA GLN A 181 22.75 -23.56 -17.57
C GLN A 181 23.71 -22.50 -18.10
N GLU A 182 23.28 -21.23 -18.12
CA GLU A 182 24.12 -20.06 -18.44
C GLU A 182 24.00 -18.96 -17.37
N THR A 183 25.14 -18.55 -16.82
CA THR A 183 25.26 -17.44 -15.87
C THR A 183 26.26 -16.39 -16.34
N VAL A 184 25.90 -15.12 -16.19
CA VAL A 184 26.74 -13.98 -16.56
C VAL A 184 27.01 -13.09 -15.35
N TRP A 185 28.29 -12.90 -15.05
CA TRP A 185 28.74 -12.11 -13.92
C TRP A 185 29.33 -10.78 -14.40
N ASN A 186 28.73 -9.68 -13.95
CA ASN A 186 29.43 -8.40 -13.98
C ASN A 186 30.44 -8.35 -12.84
N MET A 187 31.68 -8.62 -13.19
CA MET A 187 32.73 -8.77 -12.21
C MET A 187 33.18 -7.44 -11.60
N LYS A 188 32.65 -6.28 -12.04
CA LYS A 188 32.90 -4.97 -11.39
C LYS A 188 31.97 -4.69 -10.21
N THR A 189 31.02 -5.57 -9.91
CA THR A 189 29.97 -5.33 -8.91
C THR A 189 29.81 -6.53 -7.97
N ASN A 190 29.41 -6.28 -6.72
CA ASN A 190 29.07 -7.34 -5.77
C ASN A 190 27.65 -7.86 -6.03
N THR A 191 27.48 -8.60 -7.12
CA THR A 191 26.23 -9.28 -7.48
C THR A 191 26.19 -10.69 -6.94
N PHE A 192 24.98 -11.20 -6.71
CA PHE A 192 24.65 -12.59 -6.39
C PHE A 192 23.45 -13.01 -7.26
N ARG A 193 23.21 -14.31 -7.47
CA ARG A 193 22.02 -14.74 -8.24
C ARG A 193 20.75 -14.33 -7.51
N THR A 194 19.65 -14.25 -8.25
CA THR A 194 18.30 -14.25 -7.65
C THR A 194 18.22 -15.36 -6.60
N LEU A 195 17.71 -15.04 -5.40
CA LEU A 195 17.61 -16.03 -4.33
C LEU A 195 16.76 -17.22 -4.78
N GLY A 196 17.32 -18.42 -4.63
CA GLY A 196 16.73 -19.66 -5.10
C GLY A 196 17.06 -20.02 -6.55
N ALA A 197 17.78 -19.19 -7.31
CA ALA A 197 18.28 -19.53 -8.64
C ALA A 197 19.72 -20.05 -8.56
N THR A 198 19.99 -21.17 -9.24
CA THR A 198 21.32 -21.75 -9.42
C THR A 198 22.21 -20.89 -10.35
N SER A 199 23.44 -21.35 -10.54
CA SER A 199 24.35 -20.87 -11.57
C SER A 199 25.01 -22.07 -12.27
N ALA A 200 26.10 -21.84 -13.01
CA ALA A 200 26.94 -22.93 -13.50
C ALA A 200 27.56 -23.72 -12.33
N ASP A 201 27.57 -23.12 -11.13
CA ASP A 201 27.86 -23.74 -9.83
C ASP A 201 26.57 -23.95 -9.02
N ALA A 202 26.45 -25.08 -8.30
CA ALA A 202 25.22 -25.41 -7.59
C ALA A 202 24.85 -24.45 -6.44
N ALA A 203 25.80 -23.70 -5.86
CA ALA A 203 25.50 -22.72 -4.81
C ALA A 203 24.98 -21.38 -5.35
N GLY A 204 24.93 -21.20 -6.67
CA GLY A 204 24.64 -19.90 -7.28
C GLY A 204 25.82 -18.94 -7.24
N LEU A 205 27.05 -19.46 -7.31
CA LEU A 205 28.31 -18.71 -7.19
C LEU A 205 29.07 -18.65 -8.52
N SER A 206 29.94 -17.64 -8.67
CA SER A 206 30.90 -17.65 -9.79
C SER A 206 31.96 -18.72 -9.57
N ILE A 207 32.13 -19.59 -10.57
CA ILE A 207 33.21 -20.59 -10.59
C ILE A 207 34.55 -19.86 -10.71
N LEU A 208 34.70 -18.95 -11.69
CA LEU A 208 35.95 -18.24 -11.96
C LEU A 208 36.51 -17.53 -10.72
N ALA A 209 35.62 -16.94 -9.91
CA ALA A 209 36.01 -16.24 -8.69
C ALA A 209 36.61 -17.16 -7.61
N GLY A 210 36.30 -18.47 -7.65
CA GLY A 210 36.72 -19.46 -6.66
C GLY A 210 37.83 -20.41 -7.13
N LEU A 211 38.29 -20.33 -8.37
CA LEU A 211 39.33 -21.22 -8.91
C LEU A 211 40.74 -20.81 -8.44
N ALA A 212 41.53 -21.78 -8.01
CA ALA A 212 42.99 -21.60 -7.90
C ALA A 212 43.62 -21.50 -9.30
N ARG A 213 44.49 -20.51 -9.53
CA ARG A 213 45.14 -20.30 -10.84
C ARG A 213 46.66 -20.23 -10.76
N PRO A 214 47.40 -20.78 -11.75
CA PRO A 214 48.86 -20.67 -11.79
C PRO A 214 49.37 -19.23 -11.68
N ASP A 215 48.74 -18.29 -12.40
CA ASP A 215 49.13 -16.88 -12.41
C ASP A 215 49.10 -16.21 -11.04
N GLU A 216 48.32 -16.73 -10.09
CA GLU A 216 48.29 -16.25 -8.70
C GLU A 216 49.21 -17.09 -7.78
N ALA A 217 49.16 -18.41 -7.93
CA ALA A 217 49.74 -19.37 -6.99
C ALA A 217 51.22 -19.67 -7.21
N LEU A 218 51.78 -19.34 -8.39
CA LEU A 218 53.21 -19.47 -8.64
C LEU A 218 53.99 -18.40 -7.87
N PRO A 219 55.18 -18.72 -7.33
CA PRO A 219 56.11 -17.72 -6.83
C PRO A 219 56.43 -16.66 -7.88
N VAL A 220 56.75 -15.43 -7.44
CA VAL A 220 57.19 -14.34 -8.33
C VAL A 220 58.39 -14.74 -9.19
N SER A 221 59.28 -15.58 -8.65
CA SER A 221 60.43 -16.13 -9.40
C SER A 221 60.05 -17.09 -10.54
N GLN A 222 58.80 -17.58 -10.56
CA GLN A 222 58.23 -18.44 -11.60
C GLN A 222 57.20 -17.69 -12.47
N GLY A 223 57.06 -16.36 -12.29
CA GLY A 223 56.16 -15.52 -13.09
C GLY A 223 54.74 -15.35 -12.54
N GLY A 224 54.41 -15.96 -11.40
CA GLY A 224 53.12 -15.77 -10.73
C GLY A 224 53.10 -14.58 -9.76
N GLN A 225 51.94 -14.29 -9.18
CA GLN A 225 51.77 -13.20 -8.20
C GLN A 225 52.33 -13.54 -6.82
N GLY A 226 52.54 -14.83 -6.51
CA GLY A 226 53.05 -15.30 -5.23
C GLY A 226 52.03 -15.26 -4.09
N ALA A 227 50.76 -14.98 -4.38
CA ALA A 227 49.67 -14.90 -3.43
C ALA A 227 48.32 -15.09 -4.12
N ILE A 228 47.46 -15.92 -3.54
CA ILE A 228 46.02 -15.93 -3.85
C ILE A 228 45.33 -15.04 -2.81
N THR A 229 44.55 -14.06 -3.28
CA THR A 229 43.92 -13.05 -2.42
C THR A 229 42.41 -13.22 -2.26
N HIS A 230 41.90 -14.41 -2.56
CA HIS A 230 40.50 -14.76 -2.43
C HIS A 230 40.32 -16.17 -1.84
N ALA A 231 39.09 -16.49 -1.45
CA ALA A 231 38.71 -17.83 -1.01
C ALA A 231 38.62 -18.80 -2.20
N LEU A 232 38.84 -20.08 -1.93
CA LEU A 232 38.72 -21.12 -2.95
C LEU A 232 37.38 -21.85 -2.83
N ARG A 233 36.83 -22.31 -3.95
CA ARG A 233 35.61 -23.14 -3.91
C ARG A 233 35.96 -24.60 -3.59
N PHE A 234 35.08 -25.27 -2.85
CA PHE A 234 35.20 -26.70 -2.57
C PHE A 234 33.85 -27.42 -2.60
N THR A 235 33.90 -28.75 -2.66
CA THR A 235 32.72 -29.60 -2.70
C THR A 235 32.65 -30.58 -1.52
N LEU A 236 31.43 -31.02 -1.22
CA LEU A 236 31.13 -32.06 -0.25
C LEU A 236 30.14 -33.09 -0.81
N PRO A 237 30.16 -34.34 -0.31
CA PRO A 237 29.16 -35.33 -0.66
C PRO A 237 27.76 -34.84 -0.36
N ARG A 238 26.80 -35.29 -1.16
CA ARG A 238 25.37 -34.94 -1.01
C ARG A 238 24.85 -35.15 0.43
N GLY A 239 25.39 -36.15 1.14
CA GLY A 239 25.02 -36.47 2.52
C GLY A 239 25.50 -35.48 3.58
N ASP A 240 26.48 -34.63 3.25
CA ASP A 240 27.12 -33.69 4.18
C ASP A 240 26.65 -32.24 3.97
N VAL A 241 25.80 -32.02 2.96
CA VAL A 241 25.22 -30.72 2.61
C VAL A 241 23.81 -30.59 3.21
N ASN A 242 23.44 -29.39 3.65
CA ASN A 242 22.09 -29.07 4.11
C ASN A 242 21.25 -28.46 2.97
N PRO A 243 19.90 -28.62 2.98
CA PRO A 243 19.00 -28.03 1.98
C PRO A 243 18.80 -26.53 2.24
N GLN A 244 19.89 -25.80 2.34
CA GLN A 244 19.98 -24.41 2.80
C GLN A 244 21.23 -23.75 2.21
N TYR A 245 21.26 -22.42 2.21
CA TYR A 245 22.42 -21.62 1.81
C TYR A 245 22.68 -20.48 2.80
N VAL A 246 23.91 -20.00 2.82
CA VAL A 246 24.35 -18.79 3.52
C VAL A 246 25.16 -17.92 2.55
N TYR A 247 25.12 -16.60 2.72
CA TYR A 247 25.85 -15.68 1.85
C TYR A 247 27.35 -16.06 1.77
N PRO A 248 27.98 -16.09 0.57
CA PRO A 248 27.49 -15.56 -0.70
C PRO A 248 26.58 -16.47 -1.53
N ALA A 249 26.34 -17.72 -1.11
CA ALA A 249 25.47 -18.62 -1.85
C ALA A 249 24.02 -18.13 -1.84
N SER A 250 23.30 -18.46 -2.91
CA SER A 250 21.92 -18.04 -3.15
C SER A 250 21.01 -19.21 -3.52
N HIS A 251 21.55 -20.40 -3.76
CA HIS A 251 20.80 -21.59 -4.18
C HIS A 251 20.99 -22.76 -3.20
N LYS A 252 19.99 -23.66 -3.15
CA LYS A 252 20.03 -24.88 -2.34
C LYS A 252 19.79 -26.10 -3.21
N VAL A 253 20.37 -27.20 -2.79
CA VAL A 253 20.19 -28.51 -3.41
C VAL A 253 19.19 -29.34 -2.60
N SER A 254 18.41 -30.19 -3.29
CA SER A 254 17.46 -31.08 -2.62
C SER A 254 18.19 -32.21 -1.92
N VAL A 255 18.36 -32.10 -0.59
CA VAL A 255 19.06 -33.07 0.28
C VAL A 255 18.37 -33.20 1.64
N THR A 256 18.73 -34.25 2.39
CA THR A 256 18.21 -34.46 3.75
C THR A 256 18.98 -33.60 4.74
N ALA A 257 18.26 -32.87 5.60
CA ALA A 257 18.90 -32.02 6.59
C ALA A 257 19.57 -32.82 7.72
N GLY A 258 20.70 -32.28 8.21
CA GLY A 258 21.46 -32.81 9.34
C GLY A 258 22.05 -31.69 10.21
N SER A 259 22.13 -31.90 11.52
CA SER A 259 22.72 -30.92 12.46
C SER A 259 24.23 -30.75 12.32
N THR A 260 24.89 -31.69 11.63
CA THR A 260 26.33 -31.69 11.33
C THR A 260 26.63 -31.45 9.84
N ASN A 261 25.61 -31.15 9.04
CA ASN A 261 25.75 -30.84 7.62
C ASN A 261 25.97 -29.33 7.44
N LEU A 262 26.59 -28.94 6.32
CA LEU A 262 26.86 -27.55 5.99
C LEU A 262 25.88 -27.01 4.94
N PRO A 263 25.30 -25.80 5.13
CA PRO A 263 24.62 -25.11 4.04
C PRO A 263 25.62 -24.68 2.96
N LEU A 264 25.19 -24.64 1.70
CA LEU A 264 25.98 -24.06 0.61
C LEU A 264 26.38 -22.61 0.97
N GLY A 265 27.56 -22.18 0.57
CA GLY A 265 28.18 -20.90 0.93
C GLY A 265 28.89 -20.88 2.30
N SER A 266 28.79 -21.96 3.08
CA SER A 266 29.52 -22.09 4.35
C SER A 266 31.03 -22.02 4.15
N ARG A 267 31.73 -21.52 5.18
CA ARG A 267 33.19 -21.35 5.14
C ARG A 267 33.95 -22.32 6.02
N LEU A 268 34.95 -22.95 5.43
CA LEU A 268 36.02 -23.64 6.15
C LEU A 268 37.29 -22.80 6.12
N ARG A 269 37.98 -22.68 7.24
CA ARG A 269 39.28 -22.01 7.33
C ARG A 269 40.34 -23.02 7.70
N LEU A 270 41.48 -23.01 7.00
CA LEU A 270 42.64 -23.78 7.44
C LEU A 270 43.16 -23.20 8.76
N ALA A 271 43.29 -24.01 9.80
CA ALA A 271 43.62 -23.50 11.12
C ALA A 271 45.04 -22.87 11.14
N ASN A 272 45.18 -21.74 11.82
CA ASN A 272 46.46 -21.06 12.00
C ASN A 272 47.05 -21.38 13.38
N ASN A 273 47.49 -22.63 13.56
CA ASN A 273 48.13 -23.11 14.78
C ASN A 273 49.48 -23.76 14.48
N ALA A 274 50.27 -24.03 15.53
CA ALA A 274 51.63 -24.56 15.39
C ALA A 274 51.70 -25.88 14.60
N THR A 275 50.73 -26.78 14.78
CA THR A 275 50.68 -28.08 14.10
C THR A 275 50.45 -27.93 12.60
N VAL A 276 49.43 -27.15 12.20
CA VAL A 276 49.13 -26.93 10.78
C VAL A 276 50.24 -26.12 10.11
N ASN A 277 50.78 -25.11 10.79
CA ASN A 277 51.89 -24.32 10.27
C ASN A 277 53.16 -25.15 10.05
N ALA A 278 53.43 -26.16 10.88
CA ALA A 278 54.53 -27.09 10.66
C ALA A 278 54.36 -27.87 9.35
N VAL A 279 53.13 -28.33 9.04
CA VAL A 279 52.82 -29.00 7.75
C VAL A 279 53.04 -28.03 6.59
N ILE A 280 52.48 -26.83 6.66
CA ILE A 280 52.61 -25.81 5.60
C ILE A 280 54.08 -25.41 5.36
N ASN A 281 54.91 -25.38 6.40
CA ASN A 281 56.33 -25.05 6.26
C ASN A 281 57.16 -26.15 5.56
N THR A 282 56.62 -27.36 5.43
CA THR A 282 57.25 -28.46 4.65
C THR A 282 56.74 -28.55 3.22
N MET A 283 55.71 -27.76 2.87
CA MET A 283 55.14 -27.75 1.53
C MET A 283 56.09 -27.10 0.52
N PRO A 284 56.09 -27.56 -0.74
CA PRO A 284 56.71 -26.82 -1.81
C PRO A 284 55.99 -25.47 -2.07
N PRO A 285 56.61 -24.52 -2.78
CA PRO A 285 56.17 -23.12 -2.79
C PRO A 285 54.73 -22.86 -3.27
N GLN A 286 54.24 -23.54 -4.31
CA GLN A 286 52.90 -23.30 -4.86
C GLN A 286 51.82 -23.78 -3.87
N SER A 287 52.00 -24.98 -3.32
CA SER A 287 51.15 -25.54 -2.26
C SER A 287 51.15 -24.67 -1.01
N GLN A 288 52.31 -24.11 -0.64
CA GLN A 288 52.42 -23.20 0.49
C GLN A 288 51.58 -21.93 0.29
N ILE A 289 51.63 -21.32 -0.90
CA ILE A 289 50.84 -20.12 -1.24
C ILE A 289 49.34 -20.42 -1.14
N ILE A 290 48.89 -21.53 -1.71
CA ILE A 290 47.48 -21.97 -1.64
C ILE A 290 47.05 -22.22 -0.19
N ALA A 291 47.88 -22.90 0.61
CA ALA A 291 47.58 -23.13 2.03
C ALA A 291 47.48 -21.85 2.84
N ARG A 292 48.33 -20.85 2.57
CA ARG A 292 48.24 -19.53 3.23
C ARG A 292 46.97 -18.77 2.83
N ALA A 293 46.52 -18.90 1.58
CA ALA A 293 45.24 -18.35 1.16
C ALA A 293 44.06 -19.01 1.90
N MET A 294 44.09 -20.33 2.07
CA MET A 294 43.07 -21.06 2.87
C MET A 294 43.08 -20.69 4.36
N GLN A 295 44.19 -20.21 4.92
CA GLN A 295 44.21 -19.67 6.30
C GLN A 295 43.56 -18.29 6.39
N LYS A 296 43.71 -17.47 5.34
CA LYS A 296 43.26 -16.07 5.35
C LYS A 296 41.82 -15.90 4.84
N TYR A 297 41.50 -16.46 3.68
CA TYR A 297 40.19 -16.29 3.01
C TYR A 297 39.31 -17.54 3.10
N GLY A 298 39.93 -18.70 3.36
CA GLY A 298 39.22 -19.97 3.54
C GLY A 298 38.73 -20.61 2.25
N LEU A 299 37.81 -21.56 2.43
CA LEU A 299 37.06 -22.25 1.40
C LEU A 299 35.60 -21.85 1.48
N ILE A 300 34.91 -21.82 0.33
CA ILE A 300 33.46 -21.65 0.24
C ILE A 300 32.85 -22.93 -0.33
N LEU A 301 31.87 -23.50 0.37
CA LEU A 301 31.14 -24.68 -0.12
C LEU A 301 30.28 -24.27 -1.30
N ALA A 302 30.68 -24.66 -2.50
CA ALA A 302 30.08 -24.20 -3.74
C ALA A 302 29.25 -25.28 -4.43
N ASP A 303 29.60 -26.56 -4.23
CA ASP A 303 28.93 -27.64 -4.96
C ASP A 303 28.80 -28.93 -4.15
N ILE A 304 27.95 -29.82 -4.65
CA ILE A 304 27.95 -31.23 -4.29
C ILE A 304 29.01 -31.93 -5.12
N GLY A 305 29.87 -32.71 -4.46
CA GLY A 305 30.90 -33.50 -5.12
C GLY A 305 31.56 -34.46 -4.14
N SER A 306 32.84 -34.74 -4.33
CA SER A 306 33.59 -35.56 -3.39
C SER A 306 34.13 -34.72 -2.22
N ALA A 307 34.28 -35.35 -1.06
CA ALA A 307 34.69 -34.63 0.16
C ALA A 307 36.06 -33.95 0.01
N MET A 308 36.09 -32.65 0.31
CA MET A 308 37.32 -31.83 0.32
C MET A 308 38.00 -31.70 -1.04
N TYR A 309 37.22 -31.74 -2.13
CA TYR A 309 37.72 -31.41 -3.47
C TYR A 309 37.72 -29.89 -3.61
N ILE A 310 38.91 -29.32 -3.77
CA ILE A 310 39.08 -27.90 -4.12
C ILE A 310 39.39 -27.83 -5.61
N THR A 311 38.87 -26.82 -6.30
CA THR A 311 38.99 -26.73 -7.77
C THR A 311 39.91 -25.60 -8.22
N GLY A 312 40.51 -25.78 -9.38
CA GLY A 312 41.43 -24.84 -9.99
C GLY A 312 41.43 -24.97 -11.50
N THR A 313 42.11 -24.05 -12.15
CA THR A 313 42.29 -24.07 -13.60
C THR A 313 43.38 -25.05 -13.98
N SER A 314 43.23 -25.77 -15.09
CA SER A 314 44.30 -26.62 -15.63
C SER A 314 45.57 -25.84 -15.98
N ALA A 315 45.41 -24.63 -16.53
CA ALA A 315 46.49 -23.69 -16.82
C ALA A 315 45.98 -22.23 -16.78
N SER A 316 46.89 -21.25 -16.73
CA SER A 316 46.57 -19.85 -17.01
C SER A 316 46.81 -19.55 -18.49
N VAL A 317 45.96 -18.70 -19.09
CA VAL A 317 46.08 -18.27 -20.49
C VAL A 317 46.34 -16.76 -20.57
N ASP A 318 46.96 -16.30 -21.66
CA ASP A 318 47.19 -14.88 -21.94
C ASP A 318 45.96 -14.19 -22.57
N ALA A 319 46.11 -12.90 -22.93
CA ALA A 319 45.05 -12.13 -23.58
C ALA A 319 44.59 -12.70 -24.94
N ASN A 320 45.40 -13.54 -25.59
CA ASN A 320 45.09 -14.18 -26.86
C ASN A 320 44.58 -15.62 -26.67
N ASN A 321 44.15 -15.98 -25.46
CA ASN A 321 43.70 -17.30 -25.08
C ASN A 321 44.76 -18.41 -25.27
N GLN A 322 46.04 -18.07 -25.18
CA GLN A 322 47.15 -19.04 -25.28
C GLN A 322 47.68 -19.38 -23.90
N ILE A 323 48.01 -20.66 -23.64
CA ILE A 323 48.58 -21.08 -22.35
C ILE A 323 49.85 -20.29 -22.06
N SER A 324 49.87 -19.62 -20.91
CA SER A 324 50.95 -18.75 -20.46
C SER A 324 51.72 -19.31 -19.26
N GLN A 325 51.02 -20.01 -18.36
CA GLN A 325 51.61 -20.60 -17.15
C GLN A 325 50.90 -21.90 -16.79
N THR A 326 51.64 -22.83 -16.21
CA THR A 326 51.13 -24.14 -15.78
C THR A 326 51.63 -24.50 -14.38
N TRP A 327 50.98 -25.48 -13.76
CA TRP A 327 51.32 -25.96 -12.43
C TRP A 327 52.59 -26.80 -12.43
N ASN A 328 53.35 -26.75 -11.34
CA ASN A 328 54.29 -27.85 -11.06
C ASN A 328 53.51 -28.98 -10.39
N VAL A 329 53.14 -30.02 -11.13
CA VAL A 329 52.35 -31.13 -10.59
C VAL A 329 53.02 -31.84 -9.39
N ASN A 330 54.36 -31.85 -9.33
CA ASN A 330 55.10 -32.38 -8.19
C ASN A 330 55.07 -31.45 -6.96
N ASP A 331 54.75 -30.17 -7.14
CA ASP A 331 54.52 -29.25 -6.02
C ASP A 331 53.16 -29.55 -5.38
N ILE A 332 52.12 -29.57 -6.21
CA ILE A 332 50.71 -29.67 -5.78
C ILE A 332 50.38 -31.07 -5.24
N PHE A 333 50.79 -32.13 -5.95
CA PHE A 333 50.36 -33.51 -5.68
C PHE A 333 51.34 -34.35 -4.87
N ALA A 334 52.52 -33.82 -4.54
CA ALA A 334 53.47 -34.55 -3.69
C ALA A 334 52.85 -34.90 -2.32
N SER A 335 53.42 -35.92 -1.67
CA SER A 335 52.97 -36.35 -0.33
C SER A 335 53.12 -35.27 0.74
N ASN A 336 54.02 -34.30 0.53
CA ASN A 336 54.18 -33.09 1.35
C ASN A 336 53.54 -31.84 0.72
N GLY A 337 52.82 -31.96 -0.40
CA GLY A 337 52.04 -30.88 -1.04
C GLY A 337 50.66 -30.71 -0.41
N LEU A 338 49.64 -30.31 -1.19
CA LEU A 338 48.29 -30.05 -0.65
C LEU A 338 47.63 -31.29 -0.02
N LYS A 339 47.95 -32.49 -0.52
CA LYS A 339 47.45 -33.77 0.03
C LYS A 339 47.99 -34.11 1.44
N ALA A 340 48.95 -33.32 1.95
CA ALA A 340 49.40 -33.42 3.34
C ALA A 340 48.37 -32.84 4.33
N LEU A 341 47.44 -32.00 3.85
CA LEU A 341 46.34 -31.46 4.65
C LEU A 341 45.15 -32.42 4.67
N THR A 342 44.44 -32.46 5.78
CA THR A 342 43.17 -33.18 5.92
C THR A 342 42.04 -32.24 6.35
N ALA A 343 40.79 -32.68 6.24
CA ALA A 343 39.63 -31.97 6.78
C ALA A 343 39.83 -31.61 8.27
N GLY A 344 40.50 -32.47 9.03
CA GLY A 344 40.86 -32.23 10.44
C GLY A 344 41.82 -31.05 10.69
N ASN A 345 42.41 -30.47 9.64
CA ASN A 345 43.18 -29.22 9.75
C ASN A 345 42.33 -27.97 9.55
N PHE A 346 41.07 -28.12 9.12
CA PHE A 346 40.13 -27.03 8.89
C PHE A 346 39.17 -26.84 10.06
N GLU A 347 38.64 -25.63 10.16
CA GLU A 347 37.63 -25.22 11.12
C GLU A 347 36.46 -24.56 10.38
N VAL A 348 35.23 -24.83 10.80
CA VAL A 348 34.07 -24.04 10.37
C VAL A 348 34.11 -22.69 11.08
N VAL A 349 34.00 -21.59 10.35
CA VAL A 349 33.99 -20.24 10.94
C VAL A 349 32.56 -19.71 11.13
N ASP A 350 32.37 -18.92 12.18
CA ASP A 350 31.15 -18.17 12.45
C ASP A 350 31.32 -16.73 11.95
N LEU A 351 30.61 -16.40 10.88
CA LEU A 351 30.64 -15.08 10.26
C LEU A 351 29.48 -14.19 10.70
N ARG A 352 28.75 -14.56 11.77
CA ARG A 352 27.76 -13.66 12.37
C ARG A 352 28.39 -12.30 12.69
N PRO A 353 27.65 -11.19 12.53
CA PRO A 353 28.10 -9.90 12.99
C PRO A 353 28.48 -9.95 14.47
N ILE A 354 29.49 -9.20 14.88
CA ILE A 354 29.89 -9.09 16.29
C ILE A 354 29.84 -7.64 16.68
N VAL A 355 29.05 -7.29 17.70
CA VAL A 355 29.07 -5.94 18.28
C VAL A 355 30.11 -5.90 19.39
N THR A 356 31.15 -5.08 19.19
CA THR A 356 32.26 -4.90 20.14
C THR A 356 32.17 -3.58 20.90
N GLY A 357 31.31 -2.64 20.50
CA GLY A 357 31.04 -1.43 21.26
C GLY A 357 29.97 -0.53 20.67
N LEU A 358 29.47 0.38 21.52
CA LEU A 358 28.55 1.46 21.16
C LEU A 358 29.19 2.80 21.55
N SER A 359 29.07 3.83 20.72
CA SER A 359 29.59 5.18 21.05
C SER A 359 28.90 5.81 22.26
N ALA A 360 27.67 5.37 22.56
CA ALA A 360 26.94 5.68 23.78
C ALA A 360 26.16 4.44 24.23
N THR A 361 26.21 4.13 25.52
CA THR A 361 25.46 3.02 26.15
C THR A 361 24.15 3.48 26.79
N SER A 362 23.81 4.76 26.68
CA SER A 362 22.52 5.30 27.08
C SER A 362 22.15 6.57 26.32
N GLY A 363 20.86 6.88 26.26
CA GLY A 363 20.33 8.08 25.60
C GLY A 363 18.85 7.96 25.26
N ALA A 364 18.24 9.06 24.81
CA ALA A 364 16.84 9.10 24.39
C ALA A 364 16.64 8.55 22.97
N ALA A 365 15.39 8.20 22.64
CA ALA A 365 15.01 7.91 21.26
C ALA A 365 15.34 9.08 20.33
N GLY A 366 15.74 8.79 19.09
CA GLY A 366 16.20 9.79 18.12
C GLY A 366 17.69 10.14 18.21
N THR A 367 18.40 9.70 19.27
CA THR A 367 19.86 9.85 19.35
C THR A 367 20.55 9.01 18.27
N THR A 368 21.56 9.56 17.59
CA THR A 368 22.40 8.78 16.68
C THR A 368 23.61 8.23 17.43
N ILE A 369 23.82 6.91 17.36
CA ILE A 369 25.00 6.25 17.92
C ILE A 369 25.81 5.54 16.84
N THR A 370 27.11 5.38 17.05
CA THR A 370 27.99 4.52 16.23
C THR A 370 28.08 3.14 16.89
N ILE A 371 27.93 2.09 16.09
CA ILE A 371 28.07 0.70 16.48
C ILE A 371 29.36 0.19 15.89
N THR A 372 30.27 -0.27 16.74
CA THR A 372 31.56 -0.82 16.34
C THR A 372 31.53 -2.33 16.48
N GLY A 373 32.14 -3.04 15.52
CA GLY A 373 32.06 -4.48 15.45
C GLY A 373 32.93 -5.12 14.38
N GLN A 374 32.53 -6.33 13.99
CA GLN A 374 33.17 -7.15 12.94
C GLN A 374 32.09 -7.82 12.08
N ASN A 375 32.44 -8.21 10.86
CA ASN A 375 31.56 -8.88 9.89
C ASN A 375 30.33 -8.05 9.53
N PHE A 376 30.50 -6.75 9.28
CA PHE A 376 29.45 -5.80 8.95
C PHE A 376 29.30 -5.55 7.44
N SER A 377 30.09 -6.18 6.58
CA SER A 377 29.94 -6.15 5.12
C SER A 377 29.08 -7.29 4.55
N GLY A 378 28.57 -8.19 5.40
CA GLY A 378 27.88 -9.42 4.97
C GLY A 378 26.47 -9.20 4.42
N ALA A 379 26.02 -10.12 3.55
CA ALA A 379 24.67 -10.23 2.98
C ALA A 379 24.26 -9.14 1.96
N ALA A 380 25.17 -8.68 1.10
CA ALA A 380 24.88 -7.80 -0.03
C ALA A 380 24.09 -6.52 0.33
N GLY A 381 24.43 -5.89 1.46
CA GLY A 381 23.76 -4.68 1.96
C GLY A 381 22.46 -4.94 2.72
N HIS A 382 22.03 -6.18 2.90
CA HIS A 382 20.87 -6.56 3.72
C HIS A 382 21.25 -6.70 5.19
N LEU A 383 21.56 -5.58 5.84
CA LEU A 383 21.87 -5.52 7.27
C LEU A 383 20.84 -4.66 8.00
N SER A 384 20.55 -5.02 9.25
CA SER A 384 19.69 -4.22 10.13
C SER A 384 20.25 -4.15 11.54
N VAL A 385 19.98 -3.03 12.22
CA VAL A 385 20.30 -2.84 13.64
C VAL A 385 19.01 -2.89 14.44
N LEU A 386 18.99 -3.71 15.48
CA LEU A 386 17.85 -3.87 16.39
C LEU A 386 18.25 -3.41 17.79
N PHE A 387 17.40 -2.62 18.44
CA PHE A 387 17.46 -2.30 19.87
C PHE A 387 16.44 -3.18 20.59
N GLY A 388 16.91 -4.28 21.17
CA GLY A 388 16.05 -5.37 21.62
C GLY A 388 15.40 -6.03 20.41
N THR A 389 14.07 -5.95 20.33
CA THR A 389 13.29 -6.43 19.16
C THR A 389 12.91 -5.30 18.20
N THR A 390 13.17 -4.04 18.55
CA THR A 390 12.73 -2.87 17.78
C THR A 390 13.82 -2.46 16.78
N PRO A 391 13.54 -2.40 15.47
CA PRO A 391 14.49 -1.89 14.49
C PRO A 391 14.86 -0.42 14.76
N ALA A 392 16.14 -0.09 14.55
CA ALA A 392 16.59 1.29 14.53
C ALA A 392 15.85 2.10 13.45
N THR A 393 15.59 3.38 13.71
CA THR A 393 14.79 4.22 12.80
C THR A 393 15.51 4.52 11.48
N THR A 394 16.84 4.61 11.52
CA THR A 394 17.70 4.79 10.35
C THR A 394 19.04 4.17 10.66
N VAL A 395 19.66 3.55 9.64
CA VAL A 395 20.90 2.80 9.77
C VAL A 395 21.78 3.14 8.57
N THR A 396 23.01 3.57 8.80
CA THR A 396 23.95 3.98 7.74
C THR A 396 25.21 3.12 7.82
N TYR A 397 25.52 2.43 6.74
CA TYR A 397 26.78 1.68 6.60
C TYR A 397 27.95 2.66 6.55
N VAL A 398 28.98 2.41 7.35
CA VAL A 398 30.24 3.16 7.26
C VAL A 398 31.30 2.26 6.63
N ASN A 399 31.58 1.10 7.25
CA ASN A 399 32.49 0.08 6.74
C ASN A 399 32.25 -1.27 7.46
N ASP A 400 33.06 -2.29 7.15
CA ASP A 400 32.97 -3.65 7.72
C ASP A 400 33.19 -3.73 9.26
N THR A 401 33.52 -2.62 9.92
CA THR A 401 33.67 -2.55 11.38
C THR A 401 32.78 -1.50 12.04
N GLN A 402 32.06 -0.67 11.26
CA GLN A 402 31.27 0.45 11.81
C GLN A 402 29.96 0.71 11.06
N TRP A 403 28.92 1.01 11.84
CA TRP A 403 27.63 1.53 11.39
C TRP A 403 27.22 2.72 12.25
N THR A 404 26.37 3.60 11.73
CA THR A 404 25.61 4.53 12.57
C THR A 404 24.14 4.15 12.58
N ALA A 405 23.47 4.29 13.72
CA ALA A 405 22.06 3.98 13.89
C ALA A 405 21.35 5.04 14.74
N VAL A 406 20.12 5.37 14.34
CA VAL A 406 19.22 6.23 15.11
C VAL A 406 18.42 5.35 16.07
N VAL A 407 18.59 5.61 17.37
CA VAL A 407 17.95 4.90 18.48
C VAL A 407 16.43 5.00 18.32
N PRO A 408 15.68 3.89 18.24
CA PRO A 408 14.23 3.92 18.09
C PRO A 408 13.54 4.26 19.42
N ALA A 409 12.20 4.33 19.41
CA ALA A 409 11.42 4.42 20.65
C ALA A 409 11.57 3.15 21.51
N GLY A 410 11.74 3.30 22.82
CA GLY A 410 11.89 2.18 23.74
C GLY A 410 12.16 2.59 25.20
N THR A 411 12.20 1.59 26.09
CA THR A 411 12.37 1.78 27.53
C THR A 411 13.33 0.76 28.14
N GLY A 412 13.98 1.11 29.26
CA GLY A 412 14.84 0.19 30.00
C GLY A 412 16.16 -0.13 29.30
N THR A 413 16.81 -1.22 29.68
CA THR A 413 18.04 -1.70 29.04
C THR A 413 17.73 -2.77 28.00
N VAL A 414 18.21 -2.58 26.78
CA VAL A 414 18.04 -3.50 25.65
C VAL A 414 19.38 -3.83 25.01
N SER A 415 19.45 -4.97 24.33
CA SER A 415 20.62 -5.36 23.56
C SER A 415 20.54 -4.82 22.14
N VAL A 416 21.55 -4.07 21.72
CA VAL A 416 21.76 -3.62 20.35
C VAL A 416 22.39 -4.76 19.56
N THR A 417 21.71 -5.27 18.55
CA THR A 417 22.21 -6.38 17.71
C THR A 417 22.24 -5.97 16.25
N VAL A 418 23.19 -6.53 15.51
CA VAL A 418 23.29 -6.40 14.06
C VAL A 418 22.85 -7.71 13.43
N GLN A 419 21.83 -7.67 12.58
CA GLN A 419 21.36 -8.80 11.81
C GLN A 419 21.85 -8.70 10.38
N SER A 420 22.65 -9.69 9.97
CA SER A 420 23.09 -9.93 8.59
C SER A 420 22.12 -10.85 7.90
N GLY A 421 21.41 -10.30 6.92
CA GLY A 421 20.53 -11.04 6.04
C GLY A 421 19.06 -10.68 6.09
N VAL A 422 18.30 -11.29 5.18
CA VAL A 422 16.84 -11.19 5.14
C VAL A 422 16.20 -12.39 5.84
N LYS A 423 15.24 -12.10 6.72
CA LYS A 423 14.34 -13.11 7.28
C LYS A 423 13.31 -13.48 6.22
N GLU A 424 13.67 -14.40 5.34
CA GLU A 424 12.69 -15.04 4.48
C GLU A 424 11.91 -16.10 5.25
N THR A 425 10.68 -16.37 4.81
CA THR A 425 9.99 -17.61 5.16
C THR A 425 10.44 -18.64 4.12
N ASP A 426 10.92 -19.82 4.52
CA ASP A 426 11.22 -20.88 3.55
C ASP A 426 9.91 -21.35 2.91
N GLN A 427 9.50 -20.69 1.82
CA GLN A 427 8.30 -21.02 1.05
C GLN A 427 8.52 -22.24 0.17
N ILE A 428 9.74 -22.78 0.10
CA ILE A 428 10.16 -23.78 -0.89
C ILE A 428 10.34 -25.17 -0.26
N SER A 429 10.64 -25.29 1.04
CA SER A 429 10.59 -26.59 1.73
C SER A 429 9.30 -26.78 2.51
N SER A 430 8.63 -27.92 2.31
CA SER A 430 7.54 -28.39 3.17
C SER A 430 8.03 -28.87 4.55
N SER A 431 9.22 -28.45 4.99
CA SER A 431 9.84 -28.88 6.25
C SER A 431 10.79 -27.82 6.82
N PRO A 432 10.27 -26.85 7.59
CA PRO A 432 11.13 -25.98 8.39
C PRO A 432 11.82 -26.82 9.49
N ASN A 433 13.12 -27.06 9.36
CA ASN A 433 13.90 -27.73 10.39
C ASN A 433 14.28 -26.76 11.53
N ALA A 434 14.57 -27.31 12.70
CA ALA A 434 14.85 -26.58 13.94
C ALA A 434 16.25 -25.95 14.03
N ASN A 435 17.08 -26.03 12.98
CA ASN A 435 18.46 -25.54 13.00
C ASN A 435 18.68 -24.27 12.15
N VAL A 436 17.61 -23.71 11.55
CA VAL A 436 17.65 -22.39 10.94
C VAL A 436 17.16 -21.37 11.96
N ASN A 437 18.09 -20.63 12.56
CA ASN A 437 17.74 -19.34 13.15
C ASN A 437 17.58 -18.35 11.99
N ALA A 438 16.39 -17.77 11.83
CA ALA A 438 16.17 -16.67 10.90
C ALA A 438 17.26 -15.61 11.07
N PRO A 439 17.97 -15.17 10.01
CA PRO A 439 17.62 -15.09 8.58
C PRO A 439 18.05 -16.28 7.69
N ILE A 440 17.46 -16.38 6.48
CA ILE A 440 17.69 -17.44 5.48
C ILE A 440 18.83 -17.09 4.50
N PHE A 441 19.03 -15.82 4.18
CA PHE A 441 20.15 -15.34 3.36
C PHE A 441 20.97 -14.33 4.15
N GLY A 442 22.14 -14.73 4.64
CA GLY A 442 23.04 -13.92 5.45
C GLY A 442 23.71 -14.75 6.55
N TYR A 443 24.50 -14.12 7.42
CA TYR A 443 25.22 -14.85 8.46
C TYR A 443 24.46 -15.00 9.76
N GLY A 444 23.38 -14.24 9.98
CA GLY A 444 22.61 -14.29 11.21
C GLY A 444 22.64 -13.00 12.04
N THR A 445 22.09 -13.08 13.24
CA THR A 445 22.09 -11.99 14.21
C THR A 445 23.28 -12.09 15.14
N SER A 446 23.91 -10.95 15.44
CA SER A 446 25.01 -10.86 16.37
C SER A 446 24.65 -11.43 17.74
N VAL A 447 25.62 -12.11 18.37
CA VAL A 447 25.49 -12.52 19.76
C VAL A 447 25.34 -11.30 20.67
N VAL A 448 24.53 -11.44 21.72
CA VAL A 448 24.39 -10.39 22.75
C VAL A 448 25.63 -10.40 23.63
N THR A 449 26.25 -9.22 23.79
CA THR A 449 27.42 -9.03 24.65
C THR A 449 27.16 -7.91 25.65
N THR A 450 28.00 -7.76 26.67
CA THR A 450 27.94 -6.60 27.57
C THR A 450 28.23 -5.29 26.82
N ALA A 451 29.08 -5.34 25.80
CA ALA A 451 29.41 -4.20 24.94
C ALA A 451 28.25 -3.77 24.02
N SER A 452 27.23 -4.61 23.89
CA SER A 452 26.06 -4.37 23.06
C SER A 452 24.84 -3.90 23.85
N GLN A 453 24.97 -3.52 25.13
CA GLN A 453 23.83 -3.07 25.95
C GLN A 453 23.62 -1.56 25.84
N TYR A 454 22.37 -1.16 25.63
CA TYR A 454 21.94 0.24 25.56
C TYR A 454 20.77 0.49 26.52
N THR A 455 20.86 1.54 27.33
CA THR A 455 19.82 1.93 28.29
C THR A 455 19.12 3.20 27.84
N TYR A 456 17.82 3.11 27.59
CA TYR A 456 17.00 4.28 27.30
C TYR A 456 17.02 5.24 28.50
N ALA A 457 17.30 6.51 28.24
CA ALA A 457 17.24 7.53 29.27
C ALA A 457 15.80 7.65 29.78
N SER A 458 15.61 7.52 31.10
CA SER A 458 14.31 7.79 31.72
C SER A 458 14.06 9.29 31.75
N SER A 459 13.11 9.78 30.95
CA SER A 459 12.52 11.10 31.13
C SER A 459 11.39 10.98 32.18
N ALA A 460 11.18 12.04 32.99
CA ALA A 460 10.09 12.07 33.95
C ALA A 460 8.74 12.25 33.25
N ASP A 461 7.68 11.69 33.83
CA ASP A 461 6.32 11.61 33.25
C ASP A 461 5.81 12.92 32.62
N LEU A 462 5.03 12.77 31.55
CA LEU A 462 4.21 13.85 30.96
C LEU A 462 3.31 14.49 32.03
N VAL A 463 3.42 15.81 32.21
CA VAL A 463 2.62 16.56 33.19
C VAL A 463 1.45 17.27 32.51
N ASN A 464 0.22 16.98 32.94
CA ASN A 464 -0.97 17.70 32.47
C ASN A 464 -0.96 19.15 32.98
N THR A 465 -1.01 20.10 32.04
CA THR A 465 -1.15 21.53 32.35
C THR A 465 -2.45 22.11 31.82
N THR A 466 -3.38 21.27 31.34
CA THR A 466 -4.64 21.67 30.71
C THR A 466 -5.52 22.45 31.68
N PRO A 467 -5.85 23.72 31.39
CA PRO A 467 -6.82 24.44 32.18
C PRO A 467 -8.23 23.87 31.94
N LYS A 468 -9.03 23.77 33.00
CA LYS A 468 -10.46 23.43 32.86
C LYS A 468 -11.18 24.53 32.08
N THR A 469 -11.65 24.21 30.88
CA THR A 469 -12.22 25.18 29.95
C THR A 469 -13.48 24.65 29.28
N THR A 470 -14.36 25.57 28.87
CA THR A 470 -15.56 25.24 28.09
C THR A 470 -15.53 25.99 26.76
N VAL A 471 -15.62 25.25 25.66
CA VAL A 471 -15.69 25.78 24.29
C VAL A 471 -17.16 25.76 23.84
N SER A 472 -17.64 26.88 23.29
CA SER A 472 -18.99 26.94 22.71
C SER A 472 -18.95 26.57 21.22
N ALA A 473 -19.92 25.78 20.79
CA ALA A 473 -20.10 25.37 19.40
C ALA A 473 -21.60 25.37 19.03
N VAL A 474 -21.90 25.22 17.75
CA VAL A 474 -23.25 25.03 17.21
C VAL A 474 -23.25 23.69 16.46
N GLU A 475 -24.32 22.92 16.56
CA GLU A 475 -24.40 21.65 15.87
C GLU A 475 -24.29 21.80 14.35
N GLY A 476 -23.75 20.79 13.68
CA GLY A 476 -23.50 20.81 12.24
C GLY A 476 -22.39 21.77 11.79
N ILE A 477 -21.88 22.64 12.67
CA ILE A 477 -20.78 23.57 12.40
C ILE A 477 -19.47 23.04 12.95
N ASN A 478 -18.40 23.17 12.18
CA ASN A 478 -17.06 22.81 12.64
C ASN A 478 -16.58 23.78 13.71
N THR A 479 -16.04 23.27 14.82
CA THR A 479 -15.51 24.09 15.93
C THR A 479 -14.35 24.99 15.54
N GLY A 480 -13.77 24.79 14.35
CA GLY A 480 -12.43 25.29 14.03
C GLY A 480 -11.36 24.58 14.86
N SER A 481 -10.13 25.06 14.77
CA SER A 481 -9.02 24.56 15.58
C SER A 481 -9.17 25.06 17.02
N ILE A 482 -9.39 24.13 17.96
CA ILE A 482 -9.48 24.39 19.39
C ILE A 482 -8.38 23.65 20.14
N THR A 483 -7.89 24.22 21.24
CA THR A 483 -6.96 23.54 22.14
C THR A 483 -7.75 22.57 23.01
N LEU A 484 -7.39 21.29 22.98
CA LEU A 484 -8.04 20.22 23.74
C LEU A 484 -7.28 19.82 25.00
N ALA A 485 -5.96 19.94 24.96
CA ALA A 485 -5.08 19.67 26.10
C ALA A 485 -3.78 20.48 26.00
N THR A 486 -3.15 20.75 27.12
CA THR A 486 -1.77 21.23 27.21
C THR A 486 -0.99 20.35 28.19
N PHE A 487 0.29 20.11 27.89
CA PHE A 487 1.15 19.28 28.73
C PHE A 487 2.61 19.74 28.65
N THR A 488 3.41 19.31 29.60
CA THR A 488 4.86 19.47 29.55
C THR A 488 5.56 18.12 29.57
N ASP A 489 6.71 18.09 28.93
CA ASP A 489 7.61 16.96 28.87
C ASP A 489 8.93 17.31 29.57
N ALA A 490 9.51 16.36 30.30
CA ALA A 490 10.74 16.58 31.07
C ALA A 490 11.99 16.70 30.18
N ASP A 491 11.93 16.26 28.92
CA ASP A 491 12.98 16.51 27.92
C ASP A 491 12.79 17.91 27.29
N PRO A 492 13.67 18.88 27.57
CA PRO A 492 13.63 20.20 26.92
C PRO A 492 13.97 20.17 25.43
N SER A 493 14.47 19.04 24.92
CA SER A 493 14.83 18.80 23.52
C SER A 493 13.90 17.84 22.80
N ALA A 494 12.77 17.45 23.41
CA ALA A 494 11.81 16.56 22.80
C ALA A 494 11.38 17.06 21.42
N LEU A 495 11.32 16.15 20.45
CA LEU A 495 10.90 16.43 19.09
C LEU A 495 9.38 16.21 18.95
N LEU A 496 8.73 16.93 18.04
CA LEU A 496 7.30 16.73 17.76
C LEU A 496 6.96 15.28 17.42
N SER A 497 7.88 14.56 16.77
CA SER A 497 7.73 13.14 16.41
C SER A 497 7.66 12.19 17.60
N ALA A 498 8.03 12.63 18.80
CA ALA A 498 7.95 11.85 20.03
C ALA A 498 6.48 11.63 20.47
N PHE A 499 5.58 12.57 20.17
CA PHE A 499 4.23 12.58 20.73
C PHE A 499 3.17 12.10 19.74
N LYS A 500 2.27 11.24 20.21
CA LYS A 500 1.03 10.89 19.52
C LYS A 500 -0.16 11.26 20.40
N ALA A 501 -1.19 11.86 19.79
CA ALA A 501 -2.42 12.20 20.49
C ALA A 501 -3.62 11.52 19.83
N SER A 502 -4.56 11.05 20.65
CA SER A 502 -5.87 10.56 20.23
C SER A 502 -6.96 11.17 21.10
N VAL A 503 -8.15 11.35 20.53
CA VAL A 503 -9.27 12.00 21.21
C VAL A 503 -10.54 11.17 21.05
N ILE A 504 -11.18 10.86 22.17
CA ILE A 504 -12.52 10.29 22.20
C ILE A 504 -13.48 11.45 22.48
N TRP A 505 -14.27 11.84 21.48
CA TRP A 505 -15.05 13.08 21.50
C TRP A 505 -16.36 13.03 22.32
N GLY A 506 -16.72 11.87 22.87
CA GLY A 506 -17.83 11.74 23.82
C GLY A 506 -19.24 11.83 23.21
N GLY A 507 -19.39 11.84 21.89
CA GLY A 507 -20.69 11.91 21.19
C GLY A 507 -20.58 11.53 19.71
N THR A 508 -21.70 11.59 18.99
CA THR A 508 -21.73 11.35 17.53
C THR A 508 -21.15 12.54 16.79
N VAL A 509 -19.99 12.33 16.19
CA VAL A 509 -19.28 13.32 15.35
C VAL A 509 -19.56 13.06 13.88
N VAL A 510 -19.56 14.13 13.08
CA VAL A 510 -19.75 14.05 11.62
C VAL A 510 -18.40 14.17 10.93
N GLY A 511 -18.16 13.28 9.96
CA GLY A 511 -16.91 13.22 9.22
C GLY A 511 -15.73 12.74 10.07
N SER A 512 -14.53 13.13 9.68
CA SER A 512 -13.29 12.78 10.37
C SER A 512 -12.75 13.98 11.15
N PRO A 513 -12.80 13.96 12.50
CA PRO A 513 -12.16 15.00 13.30
C PRO A 513 -10.66 15.08 13.03
N VAL A 514 -10.10 16.27 13.15
CA VAL A 514 -8.65 16.49 13.03
C VAL A 514 -8.07 16.60 14.44
N VAL A 515 -6.95 15.94 14.68
CA VAL A 515 -6.19 16.00 15.94
C VAL A 515 -4.70 16.10 15.60
N SER A 516 -4.00 17.01 16.26
CA SER A 516 -2.54 17.13 16.13
C SER A 516 -1.91 17.64 17.42
N VAL A 517 -0.64 17.27 17.63
CA VAL A 517 0.20 17.85 18.67
C VAL A 517 0.94 19.05 18.09
N ALA A 518 1.10 20.11 18.87
CA ALA A 518 1.82 21.31 18.47
C ALA A 518 2.78 21.76 19.58
N TYR A 519 3.97 22.18 19.17
CA TYR A 519 4.97 22.77 20.06
C TYR A 519 4.51 24.15 20.57
N VAL A 520 4.71 24.41 21.86
CA VAL A 520 4.39 25.70 22.49
C VAL A 520 5.68 26.45 22.86
N GLY A 521 6.65 25.76 23.46
CA GLY A 521 7.89 26.37 23.92
C GLY A 521 8.73 25.42 24.78
N LYS A 522 9.79 25.94 25.40
CA LYS A 522 10.60 25.19 26.38
C LYS A 522 11.12 26.09 27.49
N THR A 523 11.38 25.49 28.64
CA THR A 523 12.17 26.06 29.72
C THR A 523 13.57 25.42 29.73
N GLY A 524 14.44 25.79 30.68
CA GLY A 524 15.74 25.13 30.83
C GLY A 524 15.65 23.64 31.18
N THR A 525 14.49 23.16 31.63
CA THR A 525 14.31 21.80 32.17
C THR A 525 13.12 21.04 31.58
N THR A 526 12.26 21.65 30.76
CA THR A 526 11.07 21.00 30.19
C THR A 526 10.70 21.57 28.83
N SER A 527 10.05 20.79 27.97
CA SER A 527 9.36 21.28 26.77
C SER A 527 7.84 21.36 27.01
N GLN A 528 7.16 22.24 26.29
CA GLN A 528 5.74 22.55 26.47
C GLN A 528 4.98 22.34 25.16
N TRP A 529 3.83 21.69 25.26
CA TRP A 529 3.07 21.19 24.11
C TRP A 529 1.57 21.39 24.30
N LYS A 530 0.84 21.36 23.19
CA LYS A 530 -0.62 21.36 23.18
C LYS A 530 -1.17 20.37 22.17
N VAL A 531 -2.32 19.79 22.47
CA VAL A 531 -3.14 19.04 21.51
C VAL A 531 -4.21 19.98 20.97
N VAL A 532 -4.24 20.16 19.65
CA VAL A 532 -5.28 20.92 18.96
C VAL A 532 -6.12 19.98 18.11
N GLY A 533 -7.42 20.29 17.99
CA GLY A 533 -8.28 19.54 17.10
C GLY A 533 -9.49 20.33 16.63
N SER A 534 -10.23 19.76 15.69
CA SER A 534 -11.47 20.33 15.14
C SER A 534 -12.49 19.23 14.91
N VAL A 535 -13.75 19.49 15.25
CA VAL A 535 -14.83 18.51 15.22
C VAL A 535 -16.15 19.14 14.79
N VAL A 536 -17.06 18.34 14.22
CA VAL A 536 -18.47 18.70 13.98
C VAL A 536 -19.33 17.75 14.80
N TYR A 537 -20.15 18.27 15.72
CA TYR A 537 -21.12 17.46 16.45
C TYR A 537 -22.45 17.42 15.70
N ALA A 538 -23.06 16.24 15.63
CA ALA A 538 -24.31 16.03 14.90
C ALA A 538 -25.55 16.53 15.64
N LYS A 539 -25.44 16.77 16.96
CA LYS A 539 -26.55 17.09 17.86
C LYS A 539 -26.13 18.10 18.93
N PRO A 540 -27.07 18.88 19.49
CA PRO A 540 -26.79 19.77 20.61
C PRO A 540 -26.54 18.95 21.89
N GLY A 541 -25.73 19.50 22.79
CA GLY A 541 -25.36 18.80 24.00
C GLY A 541 -24.11 19.34 24.70
N THR A 542 -23.71 18.68 25.79
CA THR A 542 -22.45 18.94 26.49
C THR A 542 -21.58 17.70 26.39
N TYR A 543 -20.42 17.82 25.78
CA TYR A 543 -19.50 16.72 25.49
C TYR A 543 -18.16 16.96 26.18
N VAL A 544 -17.60 15.92 26.79
CA VAL A 544 -16.30 15.97 27.48
C VAL A 544 -15.31 15.09 26.71
N PRO A 545 -14.53 15.63 25.76
CA PRO A 545 -13.52 14.86 25.07
C PRO A 545 -12.47 14.29 26.03
N THR A 546 -12.13 13.02 25.85
CA THR A 546 -10.99 12.39 26.51
C THR A 546 -9.79 12.45 25.59
N VAL A 547 -8.78 13.23 25.96
CA VAL A 547 -7.53 13.35 25.22
C VAL A 547 -6.51 12.41 25.82
N LYS A 548 -5.91 11.55 24.99
CA LYS A 548 -4.79 10.67 25.36
C LYS A 548 -3.55 11.08 24.59
N ILE A 549 -2.45 11.29 25.29
CA ILE A 549 -1.13 11.59 24.74
C ILE A 549 -0.21 10.42 25.12
N SER A 550 0.58 9.93 24.16
CA SER A 550 1.66 8.98 24.39
C SER A 550 2.96 9.54 23.85
N ASP A 551 4.03 9.37 24.61
CA ASP A 551 5.40 9.66 24.21
C ASP A 551 6.10 8.36 23.77
N SER A 552 7.03 8.50 22.82
CA SER A 552 8.04 7.54 22.39
C SER A 552 8.91 6.97 23.52
N ASP A 553 9.06 7.67 24.64
CA ASP A 553 9.76 7.17 25.83
C ASP A 553 8.89 6.24 26.71
N GLY A 554 7.66 5.96 26.28
CA GLY A 554 6.70 5.07 26.96
C GLY A 554 5.78 5.77 27.95
N ASN A 555 5.99 7.06 28.23
CA ASN A 555 5.11 7.83 29.10
C ASN A 555 3.77 8.13 28.42
N SER A 556 2.71 8.24 29.21
CA SER A 556 1.39 8.59 28.69
C SER A 556 0.62 9.49 29.64
N LEU A 557 -0.22 10.33 29.07
CA LEU A 557 -1.06 11.27 29.80
C LEU A 557 -2.49 11.20 29.26
N GLN A 558 -3.47 11.28 30.16
CA GLN A 558 -4.88 11.42 29.80
C GLN A 558 -5.51 12.61 30.53
N THR A 559 -6.32 13.40 29.83
CA THR A 559 -7.10 14.51 30.42
C THR A 559 -8.52 14.57 29.85
N THR A 560 -9.44 15.08 30.68
CA THR A 560 -10.85 15.38 30.36
C THR A 560 -11.22 16.80 30.79
N ASP A 561 -10.24 17.71 30.86
CA ASP A 561 -10.44 19.06 31.41
C ASP A 561 -11.11 20.03 30.41
N THR A 562 -11.16 19.68 29.13
CA THR A 562 -11.88 20.45 28.10
C THR A 562 -13.31 19.95 27.98
N THR A 563 -14.27 20.87 28.04
CA THR A 563 -15.70 20.61 27.77
C THR A 563 -16.13 21.35 26.51
N ILE A 564 -16.93 20.72 25.65
CA ILE A 564 -17.53 21.34 24.46
C ILE A 564 -19.04 21.41 24.65
N ARG A 565 -19.59 22.62 24.61
CA ARG A 565 -21.03 22.87 24.71
C ARG A 565 -21.57 23.25 23.33
N VAL A 566 -22.33 22.33 22.75
CA VAL A 566 -22.93 22.46 21.42
C VAL A 566 -24.37 22.95 21.58
N GLN A 567 -24.66 24.11 21.00
CA GLN A 567 -25.98 24.71 20.99
C GLN A 567 -26.79 24.24 19.77
N ASP A 568 -28.11 24.19 19.95
CA ASP A 568 -29.08 23.95 18.89
C ASP A 568 -29.01 25.06 17.85
N ALA A 569 -29.16 24.70 16.57
CA ALA A 569 -29.10 25.65 15.48
C ALA A 569 -30.37 26.50 15.36
N VAL A 570 -30.19 27.80 15.16
CA VAL A 570 -31.32 28.74 15.14
C VAL A 570 -32.04 28.73 13.78
N LEU A 571 -33.38 28.67 13.81
CA LEU A 571 -34.22 28.90 12.63
C LEU A 571 -34.40 30.40 12.38
N THR A 572 -34.22 30.84 11.14
CA THR A 572 -34.38 32.24 10.72
C THR A 572 -35.40 32.38 9.60
N ASP A 573 -36.45 33.19 9.77
CA ASP A 573 -37.47 33.45 8.74
C ASP A 573 -36.90 34.32 7.61
N THR A 574 -36.83 33.72 6.42
CA THR A 574 -36.40 34.39 5.19
C THR A 574 -37.55 34.68 4.24
N THR A 575 -38.80 34.47 4.68
CA THR A 575 -39.99 34.61 3.84
C THR A 575 -40.14 36.03 3.31
N VAL A 576 -40.30 36.13 1.99
CA VAL A 576 -40.65 37.38 1.30
C VAL A 576 -42.18 37.53 1.28
N ALA A 577 -42.68 38.71 1.66
CA ALA A 577 -44.10 38.97 1.70
C ALA A 577 -44.74 38.85 0.30
N THR A 578 -45.71 37.95 0.16
CA THR A 578 -46.31 37.59 -1.13
C THR A 578 -47.83 37.51 -1.00
N THR A 579 -48.56 37.96 -2.02
CA THR A 579 -50.02 37.82 -2.10
C THR A 579 -50.38 37.01 -3.35
N TYR A 580 -51.01 35.86 -3.17
CA TYR A 580 -51.54 35.04 -4.27
C TYR A 580 -53.01 35.38 -4.53
N ALA A 581 -53.40 35.45 -5.80
CA ALA A 581 -54.79 35.64 -6.19
C ALA A 581 -55.41 34.30 -6.56
N THR A 582 -56.64 34.05 -6.09
CA THR A 582 -57.46 32.91 -6.52
C THR A 582 -58.94 33.34 -6.55
N THR A 583 -59.81 32.47 -7.03
CA THR A 583 -61.27 32.61 -6.89
C THR A 583 -61.72 31.64 -5.82
N GLU A 584 -62.77 31.98 -5.07
CA GLU A 584 -63.36 31.06 -4.10
C GLU A 584 -63.80 29.74 -4.75
N GLY A 585 -63.82 28.67 -3.96
CA GLY A 585 -64.07 27.32 -4.46
C GLY A 585 -62.95 26.73 -5.31
N ARG A 586 -61.89 27.51 -5.64
CA ARG A 586 -60.72 27.04 -6.39
C ARG A 586 -59.51 26.83 -5.51
N THR A 587 -58.75 25.77 -5.82
CA THR A 587 -57.46 25.52 -5.19
C THR A 587 -56.48 26.62 -5.54
N THR A 588 -55.67 27.04 -4.56
CA THR A 588 -54.51 27.93 -4.76
C THR A 588 -53.42 27.27 -5.60
N GLY A 589 -53.50 25.95 -5.80
CA GLY A 589 -52.36 25.14 -6.22
C GLY A 589 -51.28 25.10 -5.13
N THR A 590 -50.23 24.33 -5.37
CA THR A 590 -49.06 24.27 -4.48
C THR A 590 -48.27 25.56 -4.58
N VAL A 591 -48.32 26.39 -3.54
CA VAL A 591 -47.57 27.63 -3.43
C VAL A 591 -46.56 27.57 -2.28
N VAL A 592 -45.59 28.50 -2.27
CA VAL A 592 -44.68 28.66 -1.14
C VAL A 592 -45.36 29.51 -0.06
N LEU A 593 -45.53 28.94 1.13
CA LEU A 593 -46.15 29.58 2.29
C LEU A 593 -45.13 30.29 3.19
N ALA A 594 -43.92 29.74 3.31
CA ALA A 594 -42.81 30.34 4.05
C ALA A 594 -41.46 29.85 3.51
N THR A 595 -40.40 30.63 3.70
CA THR A 595 -39.00 30.20 3.54
C THR A 595 -38.23 30.51 4.81
N PHE A 596 -37.29 29.65 5.17
CA PHE A 596 -36.45 29.84 6.36
C PHE A 596 -35.08 29.21 6.15
N THR A 597 -34.10 29.64 6.95
CA THR A 597 -32.80 28.98 7.04
C THR A 597 -32.61 28.40 8.44
N ASP A 598 -32.05 27.21 8.50
CA ASP A 598 -31.53 26.58 9.71
C ASP A 598 -29.99 26.72 9.70
N ALA A 599 -29.40 27.19 10.80
CA ALA A 599 -27.95 27.33 10.94
C ALA A 599 -27.19 25.98 11.02
N ASN A 600 -27.88 24.84 10.95
CA ASN A 600 -27.29 23.52 10.76
C ASN A 600 -27.22 23.19 9.27
N PRO A 601 -26.03 23.08 8.66
CA PRO A 601 -25.85 22.76 7.24
C PRO A 601 -26.17 21.30 6.88
N LEU A 602 -26.48 20.45 7.88
CA LEU A 602 -26.73 19.02 7.69
C LEU A 602 -28.22 18.67 7.75
N SER A 603 -29.09 19.61 8.10
CA SER A 603 -30.52 19.39 8.31
C SER A 603 -31.25 18.86 7.08
N THR A 604 -32.13 17.91 7.32
CA THR A 604 -32.93 17.16 6.35
C THR A 604 -34.41 17.50 6.50
N ASN A 605 -35.25 17.05 5.56
CA ASN A 605 -36.70 17.26 5.67
C ASN A 605 -37.29 16.64 6.95
N SER A 606 -36.72 15.55 7.47
CA SER A 606 -37.20 14.88 8.69
C SER A 606 -36.91 15.64 9.97
N ASP A 607 -35.99 16.60 9.94
CA ASP A 607 -35.67 17.43 11.10
C ASP A 607 -36.74 18.50 11.35
N PHE A 608 -37.65 18.73 10.40
CA PHE A 608 -38.67 19.77 10.50
C PHE A 608 -40.09 19.22 10.47
N SER A 609 -40.94 19.72 11.35
CA SER A 609 -42.39 19.57 11.28
C SER A 609 -43.08 20.92 11.14
N VAL A 610 -44.24 20.95 10.46
CA VAL A 610 -44.92 22.21 10.12
C VAL A 610 -46.40 22.16 10.47
N LYS A 611 -46.91 23.24 11.04
CA LYS A 611 -48.35 23.50 11.24
C LYS A 611 -48.75 24.78 10.54
N VAL A 612 -49.88 24.76 9.83
CA VAL A 612 -50.42 25.95 9.14
C VAL A 612 -51.83 26.23 9.63
N ASN A 613 -52.05 27.44 10.14
CA ASN A 613 -53.37 27.99 10.36
C ASN A 613 -53.75 28.84 9.15
N TRP A 614 -54.75 28.40 8.37
CA TRP A 614 -55.15 29.04 7.11
C TRP A 614 -55.96 30.33 7.26
N ASN A 615 -56.34 30.70 8.49
CA ASN A 615 -57.04 31.94 8.81
C ASN A 615 -58.34 32.14 8.01
N GLY A 616 -59.13 31.08 7.83
CA GLY A 616 -60.39 31.08 7.09
C GLY A 616 -60.95 29.66 6.94
N THR A 617 -62.18 29.53 6.44
CA THR A 617 -62.79 28.23 6.15
C THR A 617 -62.22 27.67 4.85
N VAL A 618 -61.49 26.56 4.95
CA VAL A 618 -60.91 25.85 3.81
C VAL A 618 -61.78 24.66 3.45
N ILE A 619 -62.01 24.46 2.15
CA ILE A 619 -62.73 23.32 1.60
C ILE A 619 -61.77 22.12 1.54
N GLY A 620 -62.21 20.99 2.11
CA GLY A 620 -61.44 19.75 2.12
C GLY A 620 -60.19 19.81 3.02
N THR A 621 -59.26 18.89 2.79
CA THR A 621 -58.00 18.80 3.56
C THR A 621 -56.89 19.55 2.82
N PRO A 622 -56.31 20.63 3.40
CA PRO A 622 -55.18 21.32 2.79
C PRO A 622 -53.93 20.44 2.83
N THR A 623 -53.01 20.65 1.88
CA THR A 623 -51.71 19.96 1.86
C THR A 623 -50.61 20.88 2.35
N VAL A 624 -49.68 20.37 3.16
CA VAL A 624 -48.50 21.11 3.65
C VAL A 624 -47.28 20.19 3.60
N SER A 625 -46.13 20.72 3.18
CA SER A 625 -44.85 20.00 3.19
C SER A 625 -43.69 20.97 3.40
N VAL A 626 -42.65 20.49 4.09
CA VAL A 626 -41.35 21.17 4.20
C VAL A 626 -40.36 20.55 3.22
N ILE A 627 -39.58 21.39 2.57
CA ILE A 627 -38.63 20.98 1.54
C ILE A 627 -37.32 21.73 1.77
N VAL A 628 -36.23 20.98 1.97
CA VAL A 628 -34.85 21.48 1.89
C VAL A 628 -34.57 21.87 0.43
N VAL A 629 -34.20 23.13 0.23
CA VAL A 629 -33.95 23.73 -1.08
C VAL A 629 -32.47 23.64 -1.45
N SER A 630 -31.59 24.04 -0.54
CA SER A 630 -30.16 24.06 -0.75
C SER A 630 -29.41 24.08 0.58
N ARG A 631 -28.13 23.71 0.56
CA ARG A 631 -27.25 23.76 1.73
C ARG A 631 -26.03 24.61 1.42
N THR A 632 -25.55 25.34 2.41
CA THR A 632 -24.29 26.08 2.40
C THR A 632 -23.37 25.51 3.47
N ALA A 633 -22.13 26.00 3.59
CA ALA A 633 -21.20 25.56 4.62
C ALA A 633 -21.68 25.87 6.05
N THR A 634 -22.66 26.76 6.22
CA THR A 634 -23.09 27.25 7.54
C THR A 634 -24.60 27.20 7.78
N ALA A 635 -25.40 26.78 6.79
CA ALA A 635 -26.86 26.78 6.92
C ALA A 635 -27.55 25.93 5.84
N THR A 636 -28.74 25.43 6.17
CA THR A 636 -29.70 24.78 5.27
C THR A 636 -30.84 25.73 4.95
N LEU A 637 -31.12 25.99 3.67
CA LEU A 637 -32.26 26.77 3.20
C LEU A 637 -33.46 25.83 2.96
N CYS A 638 -34.60 26.17 3.54
CA CYS A 638 -35.84 25.40 3.47
C CYS A 638 -37.00 26.27 2.99
N LYS A 639 -38.02 25.61 2.44
CA LYS A 639 -39.32 26.22 2.14
C LYS A 639 -40.46 25.34 2.62
N VAL A 640 -41.53 25.97 3.06
CA VAL A 640 -42.82 25.34 3.32
C VAL A 640 -43.72 25.58 2.12
N THR A 641 -44.24 24.52 1.52
CA THR A 641 -45.23 24.59 0.44
C THR A 641 -46.58 24.06 0.89
N GLY A 642 -47.66 24.60 0.34
CA GLY A 642 -48.99 24.06 0.59
C GLY A 642 -50.04 24.51 -0.41
N SER A 643 -51.22 23.89 -0.32
CA SER A 643 -52.37 24.14 -1.20
C SER A 643 -53.65 24.11 -0.39
N ALA A 644 -54.55 25.07 -0.64
CA ALA A 644 -55.87 25.17 0.00
C ALA A 644 -56.90 25.72 -0.99
N ALA A 645 -58.19 25.52 -0.71
CA ALA A 645 -59.29 26.17 -1.43
C ALA A 645 -60.17 26.90 -0.41
N TYR A 646 -60.31 28.22 -0.52
CA TYR A 646 -61.14 28.99 0.40
C TYR A 646 -62.61 28.92 -0.02
N ALA A 647 -63.49 28.79 0.98
CA ALA A 647 -64.92 28.70 0.73
C ALA A 647 -65.53 30.01 0.20
N ASN A 648 -65.02 31.15 0.68
CA ASN A 648 -65.59 32.47 0.42
C ASN A 648 -64.52 33.45 -0.08
N ALA A 649 -64.95 34.51 -0.74
CA ALA A 649 -64.13 35.65 -1.11
C ALA A 649 -63.57 36.39 0.13
N GLY A 650 -62.36 36.96 0.01
CA GLY A 650 -61.71 37.66 1.12
C GLY A 650 -60.20 37.78 1.02
N LEU A 651 -59.59 38.38 2.04
CA LEU A 651 -58.13 38.45 2.21
C LEU A 651 -57.72 37.61 3.43
N TYR A 652 -57.01 36.52 3.19
CA TYR A 652 -56.58 35.59 4.23
C TYR A 652 -55.07 35.62 4.44
N ARG A 653 -54.63 35.60 5.70
CA ARG A 653 -53.21 35.61 6.09
C ARG A 653 -52.89 34.36 6.91
N PRO A 654 -52.46 33.26 6.28
CA PRO A 654 -52.09 32.06 7.03
C PRO A 654 -50.88 32.30 7.93
N THR A 655 -50.83 31.58 9.04
CA THR A 655 -49.67 31.53 9.94
C THR A 655 -49.03 30.14 9.83
N VAL A 656 -47.75 30.11 9.45
CA VAL A 656 -46.92 28.91 9.32
C VAL A 656 -46.01 28.82 10.53
N SER A 657 -46.09 27.73 11.28
CA SER A 657 -45.17 27.42 12.38
C SER A 657 -44.32 26.21 12.02
N VAL A 658 -42.99 26.37 12.11
CA VAL A 658 -41.98 25.34 11.87
C VAL A 658 -41.34 24.95 13.20
N PHE A 659 -41.16 23.66 13.42
CA PHE A 659 -40.52 23.09 14.61
C PHE A 659 -39.36 22.21 14.16
N ASP A 660 -38.18 22.51 14.67
CA ASP A 660 -37.01 21.65 14.59
C ASP A 660 -37.10 20.55 15.66
N VAL A 661 -36.64 19.34 15.33
CA VAL A 661 -36.51 18.24 16.28
C VAL A 661 -35.52 18.55 17.41
N ASP A 662 -34.55 19.43 17.18
CA ASP A 662 -33.49 19.76 18.12
C ASP A 662 -33.86 20.93 19.08
N GLY A 663 -35.00 21.59 18.84
CA GLY A 663 -35.68 22.47 19.81
C GLY A 663 -36.06 23.86 19.28
N SER A 664 -35.41 24.30 18.20
CA SER A 664 -35.62 25.58 17.55
C SER A 664 -37.01 25.69 16.91
N THR A 665 -37.66 26.85 17.00
CA THR A 665 -38.99 27.06 16.41
C THR A 665 -39.08 28.41 15.70
N LEU A 666 -39.92 28.47 14.66
CA LEU A 666 -40.12 29.66 13.84
C LEU A 666 -41.58 29.84 13.47
N THR A 667 -42.06 31.07 13.39
CA THR A 667 -43.40 31.39 12.86
C THR A 667 -43.34 32.49 11.81
N SER A 668 -44.08 32.32 10.70
CA SER A 668 -44.19 33.30 9.60
C SER A 668 -45.65 33.51 9.18
N SER A 669 -46.04 34.77 8.99
CA SER A 669 -47.38 35.19 8.52
C SER A 669 -47.30 36.16 7.33
N LYS A 670 -46.21 36.07 6.54
CA LYS A 670 -45.90 37.02 5.45
C LYS A 670 -46.59 36.67 4.11
N THR A 671 -47.13 35.47 3.98
CA THR A 671 -47.90 35.04 2.80
C THR A 671 -49.39 35.36 2.99
N SER A 672 -50.07 35.78 1.94
CA SER A 672 -51.52 36.04 1.97
C SER A 672 -52.22 35.61 0.67
N PHE A 673 -53.53 35.37 0.76
CA PHE A 673 -54.39 34.98 -0.36
C PHE A 673 -55.51 36.00 -0.53
N LYS A 674 -55.57 36.63 -1.70
CA LYS A 674 -56.68 37.47 -2.14
C LYS A 674 -57.63 36.61 -2.97
N VAL A 675 -58.73 36.19 -2.35
CA VAL A 675 -59.76 35.34 -2.94
C VAL A 675 -60.85 36.23 -3.51
N ALA A 676 -61.03 36.18 -4.82
CA ALA A 676 -62.09 36.89 -5.53
C ALA A 676 -63.39 36.10 -5.52
N ASP A 677 -64.50 36.83 -5.53
CA ASP A 677 -65.87 36.33 -5.72
C ASP A 677 -66.00 35.66 -7.11
N ALA A 678 -66.74 34.57 -7.18
CA ALA A 678 -66.97 33.78 -8.38
C ALA A 678 -67.96 34.47 -9.33
N ALA A 679 -67.67 34.41 -10.64
CA ALA A 679 -68.49 35.09 -11.62
C ALA A 679 -69.80 34.37 -11.94
N LEU A 680 -70.91 35.09 -11.85
CA LEU A 680 -72.22 34.69 -12.37
C LEU A 680 -72.32 34.94 -13.88
N THR A 681 -72.81 33.95 -14.64
CA THR A 681 -73.04 34.04 -16.09
C THR A 681 -74.47 33.64 -16.45
N ASP A 682 -75.20 34.50 -17.18
CA ASP A 682 -76.55 34.18 -17.70
C ASP A 682 -76.45 33.18 -18.83
N THR A 683 -76.99 31.98 -18.61
CA THR A 683 -77.03 30.89 -19.60
C THR A 683 -78.43 30.71 -20.16
N THR A 684 -79.37 31.60 -19.83
CA THR A 684 -80.78 31.49 -20.21
C THR A 684 -80.93 31.54 -21.73
N VAL A 685 -81.48 30.47 -22.30
CA VAL A 685 -81.85 30.44 -23.72
C VAL A 685 -83.08 31.32 -23.93
N ALA A 686 -83.02 32.24 -24.89
CA ALA A 686 -84.12 33.15 -25.17
C ALA A 686 -85.34 32.37 -25.69
N ALA A 687 -86.49 32.54 -25.04
CA ALA A 687 -87.70 31.82 -25.38
C ALA A 687 -88.96 32.67 -25.13
N THR A 688 -89.98 32.41 -25.94
CA THR A 688 -91.33 32.91 -25.69
C THR A 688 -92.19 31.75 -25.23
N LEU A 689 -92.58 31.79 -23.96
CA LEU A 689 -93.39 30.76 -23.32
C LEU A 689 -94.87 31.10 -23.51
N GLN A 690 -95.69 30.10 -23.84
CA GLN A 690 -97.12 30.29 -24.02
C GLN A 690 -97.82 30.23 -22.67
N ALA A 691 -98.76 31.15 -22.43
CA ALA A 691 -99.61 31.17 -21.26
C ALA A 691 -101.04 31.54 -21.65
N LYS A 692 -102.01 31.20 -20.80
CA LYS A 692 -103.40 31.61 -20.97
C LYS A 692 -103.80 32.55 -19.85
N ARG A 693 -104.58 33.57 -20.17
CA ARG A 693 -105.06 34.55 -19.20
C ARG A 693 -105.84 33.84 -18.07
N LEU A 694 -105.60 34.25 -16.83
CA LEU A 694 -106.22 33.70 -15.61
C LEU A 694 -105.93 32.22 -15.32
N LEU A 695 -104.97 31.61 -16.02
CA LEU A 695 -104.46 30.27 -15.72
C LEU A 695 -103.00 30.34 -15.29
N ALA A 696 -102.66 29.57 -14.26
CA ALA A 696 -101.28 29.49 -13.78
C ALA A 696 -100.38 28.84 -14.84
N THR A 697 -99.17 29.37 -15.00
CA THR A 697 -98.18 28.80 -15.92
C THR A 697 -97.66 27.44 -15.47
N GLY A 698 -97.85 27.10 -14.18
CA GLY A 698 -97.10 26.03 -13.55
C GLY A 698 -95.63 26.42 -13.34
N ASN A 699 -94.86 25.48 -12.80
CA ASN A 699 -93.43 25.67 -12.55
C ASN A 699 -92.66 25.63 -13.88
N VAL A 700 -92.20 26.80 -14.32
CA VAL A 700 -91.45 26.96 -15.57
C VAL A 700 -90.10 27.61 -15.30
N VAL A 701 -89.10 27.25 -16.10
CA VAL A 701 -87.76 27.85 -15.97
C VAL A 701 -87.80 29.26 -16.56
N VAL A 702 -87.47 30.24 -15.72
CA VAL A 702 -87.52 31.66 -16.06
C VAL A 702 -86.13 32.31 -16.13
N ALA A 703 -85.10 31.63 -15.63
CA ALA A 703 -83.70 31.90 -15.92
C ALA A 703 -82.84 30.64 -15.69
N THR A 704 -81.70 30.55 -16.36
CA THR A 704 -80.60 29.66 -16.01
C THR A 704 -79.31 30.46 -15.93
N PHE A 705 -78.43 30.12 -15.00
CA PHE A 705 -77.13 30.76 -14.86
C PHE A 705 -76.08 29.75 -14.41
N SER A 706 -74.81 30.08 -14.61
CA SER A 706 -73.69 29.34 -14.03
C SER A 706 -72.89 30.23 -13.10
N ASP A 707 -72.41 29.64 -12.02
CA ASP A 707 -71.51 30.25 -11.05
C ASP A 707 -70.12 29.59 -11.16
N ALA A 708 -69.05 30.39 -11.18
CA ALA A 708 -67.67 29.89 -11.32
C ALA A 708 -67.12 29.18 -10.06
N ASN A 709 -67.87 29.15 -8.96
CA ASN A 709 -67.64 28.36 -7.76
C ASN A 709 -68.35 27.00 -7.93
N PRO A 710 -67.58 25.90 -8.12
CA PRO A 710 -68.15 24.56 -8.24
C PRO A 710 -68.75 24.05 -6.93
N TYR A 711 -68.53 24.73 -5.80
CA TYR A 711 -69.01 24.36 -4.46
C TYR A 711 -70.08 25.30 -3.89
N ALA A 712 -70.53 26.31 -4.65
CA ALA A 712 -71.60 27.22 -4.23
C ALA A 712 -72.86 26.45 -3.79
N SER A 713 -73.54 26.94 -2.77
CA SER A 713 -74.78 26.41 -2.21
C SER A 713 -75.98 27.21 -2.70
N SER A 714 -77.19 26.63 -2.64
CA SER A 714 -78.42 27.38 -2.98
C SER A 714 -78.67 28.57 -2.06
N SER A 715 -78.09 28.56 -0.85
CA SER A 715 -78.11 29.67 0.09
C SER A 715 -77.36 30.90 -0.40
N ASP A 716 -76.45 30.71 -1.36
CA ASP A 716 -75.53 31.75 -1.81
C ASP A 716 -76.23 32.68 -2.80
N PHE A 717 -77.35 32.23 -3.39
CA PHE A 717 -78.07 32.97 -4.41
C PHE A 717 -79.43 33.48 -3.93
N THR A 718 -79.66 34.77 -4.15
CA THR A 718 -80.98 35.40 -4.02
C THR A 718 -81.49 35.81 -5.40
N ALA A 719 -82.77 35.56 -5.69
CA ALA A 719 -83.40 35.95 -6.96
C ALA A 719 -84.57 36.92 -6.72
N THR A 720 -84.84 37.80 -7.67
CA THR A 720 -86.08 38.59 -7.72
C THR A 720 -86.61 38.60 -9.15
N ILE A 721 -87.93 38.42 -9.31
CA ILE A 721 -88.55 38.25 -10.64
C ILE A 721 -89.57 39.36 -10.87
N ASN A 722 -89.36 40.12 -11.94
CA ASN A 722 -90.37 41.01 -12.51
C ASN A 722 -91.01 40.33 -13.72
N TRP A 723 -92.30 40.06 -13.64
CA TRP A 723 -93.07 39.34 -14.66
C TRP A 723 -93.51 40.20 -15.85
N GLY A 724 -93.29 41.52 -15.80
CA GLY A 724 -93.49 42.43 -16.94
C GLY A 724 -94.95 42.76 -17.30
N GLY A 725 -95.92 42.17 -16.61
CA GLY A 725 -97.36 42.42 -16.79
C GLY A 725 -98.13 42.35 -15.47
N ALA A 726 -99.40 42.74 -15.49
CA ALA A 726 -100.28 42.62 -14.33
C ALA A 726 -100.56 41.13 -14.04
N THR A 727 -100.31 40.73 -12.80
CA THR A 727 -100.49 39.36 -12.31
C THR A 727 -101.59 39.29 -11.26
N THR A 728 -102.25 38.15 -11.13
CA THR A 728 -103.17 37.86 -10.02
C THR A 728 -102.66 36.70 -9.19
N GLY A 729 -102.96 36.70 -7.89
CA GLY A 729 -102.30 35.86 -6.91
C GLY A 729 -100.84 36.27 -6.65
N THR A 730 -100.16 35.52 -5.77
CA THR A 730 -98.74 35.72 -5.44
C THR A 730 -97.87 34.79 -6.28
N PRO A 731 -97.04 35.29 -7.21
CA PRO A 731 -96.11 34.45 -7.94
C PRO A 731 -95.11 33.76 -7.00
N THR A 732 -94.73 32.52 -7.31
CA THR A 732 -93.72 31.76 -6.55
C THR A 732 -92.49 31.49 -7.41
N TRP A 733 -91.32 31.34 -6.77
CA TRP A 733 -90.08 30.96 -7.44
C TRP A 733 -89.06 30.33 -6.48
N SER A 734 -88.07 29.60 -7.03
CA SER A 734 -86.90 29.08 -6.31
C SER A 734 -85.67 28.96 -7.21
N VAL A 735 -84.49 29.02 -6.59
CA VAL A 735 -83.19 28.75 -7.25
C VAL A 735 -82.82 27.29 -6.98
N VAL A 736 -82.52 26.54 -8.04
CA VAL A 736 -82.30 25.09 -7.97
C VAL A 736 -81.00 24.72 -8.68
N LEU A 737 -80.16 23.92 -8.02
CA LEU A 737 -78.94 23.37 -8.61
C LEU A 737 -79.31 22.42 -9.76
N VAL A 738 -78.66 22.59 -10.90
CA VAL A 738 -78.81 21.73 -12.06
C VAL A 738 -77.68 20.71 -12.10
N SER A 739 -76.43 21.18 -12.04
CA SER A 739 -75.25 20.33 -12.12
C SER A 739 -74.02 21.05 -11.55
N ARG A 740 -72.97 20.28 -11.27
CA ARG A 740 -71.65 20.80 -10.95
C ARG A 740 -70.64 20.21 -11.92
N THR A 741 -69.69 21.01 -12.33
CA THR A 741 -68.44 20.57 -12.95
C THR A 741 -67.29 20.83 -11.98
N THR A 742 -66.07 20.47 -12.36
CA THR A 742 -64.86 20.79 -11.58
C THR A 742 -64.55 22.28 -11.53
N SER A 743 -65.23 23.12 -12.33
CA SER A 743 -64.88 24.53 -12.51
C SER A 743 -66.04 25.51 -12.35
N SER A 744 -67.27 25.01 -12.21
CA SER A 744 -68.49 25.81 -12.08
C SER A 744 -69.66 24.98 -11.55
N SER A 745 -70.66 25.65 -10.99
CA SER A 745 -71.98 25.10 -10.70
C SER A 745 -73.02 25.74 -11.63
N THR A 746 -74.01 24.98 -12.09
CA THR A 746 -75.07 25.47 -12.99
C THR A 746 -76.40 25.42 -12.26
N TRP A 747 -77.20 26.46 -12.42
CA TRP A 747 -78.41 26.73 -11.65
C TRP A 747 -79.55 27.16 -12.56
N LYS A 748 -80.78 26.93 -12.10
CA LYS A 748 -82.00 27.42 -12.75
C LYS A 748 -82.91 28.10 -11.74
N VAL A 749 -83.59 29.14 -12.20
CA VAL A 749 -84.68 29.79 -11.49
C VAL A 749 -85.99 29.25 -12.06
N VAL A 750 -86.77 28.58 -11.22
CA VAL A 750 -88.09 28.05 -11.59
C VAL A 750 -89.13 28.95 -10.96
N GLY A 751 -90.12 29.40 -11.73
CA GLY A 751 -91.19 30.27 -11.24
C GLY A 751 -92.56 29.90 -11.79
N ASN A 752 -93.61 30.39 -11.13
CA ASN A 752 -95.00 30.16 -11.48
C ASN A 752 -95.80 31.46 -11.31
N VAL A 753 -96.57 31.83 -12.33
CA VAL A 753 -97.31 33.11 -12.39
C VAL A 753 -98.67 32.94 -13.07
N THR A 754 -99.61 33.83 -12.76
CA THR A 754 -100.90 33.94 -13.46
C THR A 754 -101.09 35.36 -13.98
N TYR A 755 -101.27 35.54 -15.29
CA TYR A 755 -101.46 36.86 -15.91
C TYR A 755 -102.95 37.22 -16.01
N THR A 756 -103.27 38.49 -15.77
CA THR A 756 -104.66 39.00 -15.85
C THR A 756 -105.01 39.60 -17.20
N ALA A 757 -104.02 39.82 -18.06
CA ALA A 757 -104.20 40.42 -19.38
C ALA A 757 -103.59 39.56 -20.50
N VAL A 758 -104.16 39.68 -21.69
CA VAL A 758 -103.61 39.11 -22.94
C VAL A 758 -102.48 40.04 -23.42
N GLY A 759 -101.37 39.48 -23.90
CA GLY A 759 -100.25 40.26 -24.40
C GLY A 759 -98.91 39.53 -24.34
N THR A 760 -97.84 40.20 -24.78
CA THR A 760 -96.47 39.70 -24.66
C THR A 760 -95.76 40.41 -23.50
N PHE A 761 -95.41 39.67 -22.45
CA PHE A 761 -94.77 40.23 -21.24
C PHE A 761 -93.34 39.73 -21.09
N ALA A 762 -92.39 40.65 -21.01
CA ALA A 762 -90.98 40.29 -20.83
C ALA A 762 -90.64 40.08 -19.35
N VAL A 763 -90.05 38.94 -19.03
CA VAL A 763 -89.64 38.60 -17.67
C VAL A 763 -88.21 39.08 -17.44
N THR A 764 -87.98 39.74 -16.30
CA THR A 764 -86.65 40.11 -15.83
C THR A 764 -86.38 39.38 -14.51
N VAL A 765 -85.31 38.58 -14.47
CA VAL A 765 -84.83 37.91 -13.25
C VAL A 765 -83.52 38.57 -12.82
N ASN A 766 -83.48 39.17 -11.62
CA ASN A 766 -82.23 39.65 -11.03
C ASN A 766 -81.73 38.63 -10.00
N MET A 767 -80.52 38.14 -10.21
CA MET A 767 -79.76 37.25 -9.32
C MET A 767 -78.70 38.06 -8.58
N ALA A 768 -78.49 37.74 -7.31
CA ALA A 768 -77.35 38.22 -6.53
C ALA A 768 -76.73 37.06 -5.74
N ASP A 769 -75.41 36.97 -5.78
CA ASP A 769 -74.58 36.16 -4.91
C ASP A 769 -74.40 36.88 -3.55
N VAL A 770 -74.29 36.11 -2.46
CA VAL A 770 -73.93 36.56 -1.11
C VAL A 770 -72.57 37.29 -1.10
N ASP A 771 -71.63 36.89 -1.96
CA ASP A 771 -70.29 37.46 -2.00
C ASP A 771 -70.17 38.72 -2.90
N GLY A 772 -71.26 39.08 -3.60
CA GLY A 772 -71.48 40.41 -4.17
C GLY A 772 -71.78 40.46 -5.67
N MET A 773 -71.47 39.40 -6.44
CA MET A 773 -71.75 39.33 -7.87
C MET A 773 -73.26 39.36 -8.17
N LYS A 774 -73.64 40.06 -9.25
CA LYS A 774 -75.04 40.21 -9.68
C LYS A 774 -75.20 39.90 -11.14
N LEU A 775 -76.34 39.33 -11.50
CA LEU A 775 -76.69 38.97 -12.86
C LEU A 775 -78.15 39.29 -13.14
N VAL A 776 -78.46 39.85 -14.31
CA VAL A 776 -79.84 40.13 -14.72
C VAL A 776 -80.15 39.41 -16.03
N SER A 777 -81.12 38.49 -16.00
CA SER A 777 -81.63 37.84 -17.21
C SER A 777 -82.93 38.50 -17.68
N LYS A 778 -83.01 38.76 -19.00
CA LYS A 778 -84.20 39.32 -19.68
C LYS A 778 -84.62 38.49 -20.89
N ARG A 779 -84.24 37.21 -20.90
CA ARG A 779 -84.28 36.33 -22.08
C ARG A 779 -85.64 35.67 -22.29
N ILE A 780 -86.49 35.62 -21.27
CA ILE A 780 -87.80 34.96 -21.32
C ILE A 780 -88.91 35.99 -21.49
N LYS A 781 -89.87 35.68 -22.35
CA LYS A 781 -91.15 36.41 -22.46
C LYS A 781 -92.31 35.43 -22.38
N PHE A 782 -93.46 35.88 -21.88
CA PHE A 782 -94.71 35.14 -21.98
C PHE A 782 -95.59 35.73 -23.05
N GLN A 783 -96.04 34.90 -23.99
CA GLN A 783 -97.15 35.21 -24.87
C GLN A 783 -98.44 34.70 -24.20
N VAL A 784 -99.21 35.62 -23.66
CA VAL A 784 -100.48 35.33 -22.97
C VAL A 784 -101.62 35.49 -23.97
N THR A 785 -102.32 34.40 -24.26
CA THR A 785 -103.54 34.41 -25.09
C THR A 785 -104.80 34.41 -24.22
N GLY A 786 -105.93 34.74 -24.85
CA GLY A 786 -107.25 34.84 -24.20
C GLY A 786 -107.71 33.58 -23.50
#